data_AF-A0A941CBH7-F1
#
_entry.id   AF-A0A941CBH7-F1
#
_cell.length_a   1.000
_cell.length_b   1.000
_cell.length_c   1.000
_cell.angle_alpha   90.00
_cell.angle_beta   90.00
_cell.angle_gamma   90.00
#
_symmetry.space_group_name_H-M   'P 1'
#
loop_
_entity.id
_entity.type
_entity.pdbx_description
1 polymer ?
#
loop_
_entity_poly.entity_id
_entity_poly.type
_entity_poly.pdbx_seq_one_letter_code
_entity_poly.pdbx_strand_id
1 'polypeptide(L)'
;MTDPITIPKEIPQDTALSYDFLRKEGIELIQKMAGNTWTDHNIHDPGITILEQLCYAITDLAYRMDYDIKDVIGSDGSSSYKDLYSAATILTVNPVTLLDLRKVVIDVEGVKNAWVEKVSQNNSINTGNNGQDNISSKGLYRVFIERDELVHITGSNILAEVKSRLQSCRGVCEDFEEIRMLDTQPIRLQGTIEITHTVDNINQMVANILHRVNTHFSPRIYFYTLQQLVAQGKRTDEIFDGPRLRHGFINDEELLQRERKKEIQTSDIIREIMDETGILAIDELSVATGANTIKSWLLPLDLTKTPSLDVDGTLQELTFTSQGLIVNVDKALVKTLYNQKRTEGLQSIVPLEERDINIPETVDRNIENYYSIQNQFPANYGIGNTGLPNSVSETRKAQGKQLTSYLVFFEQLLANYFSQTANFKKLMSFDGEDTKTYFNQSLLDAIPGLEDVLVSKESYQEYLDEINVDTTASLQRKNKFLNHLLARFSEQFTGYGMLLQNDVTDTENDDAYAISKKLILDKAKFLQEYPSISAARGNAYNYTQSFWDTANISSLEKRIALKLGIEDYTRRNLGEADKEGFHMVEHILLRPRTAYPFPLEGRYSTNAISSFEAIENTENTKCISNGHDLKKGEQIRIQGTEKYDGEHTILSVSEDGFEIAIPFDESSAGATWQRVFDIRYYVRTSSVYNFTEVANEAGHTFCKADVKKLKVGDQVEIIGAQSYDGVHEVVAVHEDGFEIPVPFVAQEPETIGTGRWMQVATPTDSYSFQLTFMLPAWLQRYQDASFKKFVEQTIQEETPVHLRPSIKWLQKEEMLQFDQAFHAFLSQIN
;
A
#
# COMPACT_ATOMS: atom_id res chain seq x y z
N MET A 1 36.26 32.23 10.17
CA MET A 1 36.48 33.56 9.57
C MET A 1 35.42 33.68 8.50
N THR A 2 34.47 34.61 8.65
CA THR A 2 33.47 34.89 7.62
C THR A 2 34.18 35.61 6.48
N ASP A 3 34.09 35.05 5.28
CA ASP A 3 34.61 35.71 4.08
C ASP A 3 34.03 37.13 3.96
N PRO A 4 34.82 38.12 3.53
CA PRO A 4 34.32 39.47 3.35
C PRO A 4 33.20 39.46 2.31
N ILE A 5 32.07 40.10 2.65
CA ILE A 5 30.95 40.28 1.73
C ILE A 5 31.46 41.11 0.54
N THR A 6 31.67 40.46 -0.60
CA THR A 6 32.07 41.11 -1.85
C THR A 6 30.88 41.15 -2.81
N ILE A 7 30.59 42.31 -3.37
CA ILE A 7 29.60 42.44 -4.45
C ILE A 7 30.19 41.76 -5.70
N PRO A 8 29.51 40.75 -6.28
CA PRO A 8 29.95 40.11 -7.52
C PRO A 8 30.13 41.15 -8.62
N LYS A 9 31.22 41.04 -9.39
CA LYS A 9 31.48 41.93 -10.54
C LYS A 9 30.70 41.53 -11.78
N GLU A 10 30.16 40.32 -11.81
CA GLU A 10 29.40 39.81 -12.93
C GLU A 10 27.96 40.34 -12.87
N ILE A 11 27.53 40.96 -13.96
CA ILE A 11 26.16 41.44 -14.12
C ILE A 11 25.27 40.18 -14.23
N PRO A 12 24.15 40.10 -13.48
CA PRO A 12 23.21 39.00 -13.61
C PRO A 12 22.79 38.80 -15.07
N GLN A 13 22.77 37.55 -15.53
CA GLN A 13 22.32 37.24 -16.89
C GLN A 13 20.82 37.43 -17.06
N ASP A 14 20.05 37.31 -15.96
CA ASP A 14 18.63 37.60 -15.97
C ASP A 14 18.39 39.11 -16.00
N THR A 15 17.67 39.56 -17.02
CA THR A 15 17.30 40.96 -17.22
C THR A 15 16.44 41.51 -16.09
N ALA A 16 15.66 40.68 -15.38
CA ALA A 16 14.84 41.10 -14.25
C ALA A 16 15.67 41.51 -13.01
N LEU A 17 16.90 41.00 -12.90
CA LEU A 17 17.85 41.38 -11.84
C LEU A 17 18.64 42.65 -12.19
N SER A 18 18.47 43.19 -13.40
CA SER A 18 19.17 44.39 -13.87
C SER A 18 18.27 45.62 -13.80
N TYR A 19 18.51 46.44 -12.77
CA TYR A 19 17.87 47.75 -12.62
C TYR A 19 18.00 48.62 -13.87
N ASP A 20 19.21 48.70 -14.44
CA ASP A 20 19.49 49.54 -15.62
C ASP A 20 18.68 49.08 -16.85
N PHE A 21 18.51 47.76 -16.99
CA PHE A 21 17.68 47.19 -18.05
C PHE A 21 16.21 47.54 -17.84
N LEU A 22 15.66 47.28 -16.65
CA LEU A 22 14.25 47.57 -16.33
C LEU A 22 13.92 49.05 -16.50
N ARG A 23 14.83 49.94 -16.07
CA ARG A 23 14.69 51.38 -16.23
C ARG A 23 14.68 51.78 -17.71
N LYS A 24 15.59 51.23 -18.51
CA LYS A 24 15.65 51.49 -19.95
C LYS A 24 14.36 51.03 -20.64
N GLU A 25 13.90 49.82 -20.35
CA GLU A 25 12.65 49.27 -20.90
C GLU A 25 11.43 50.11 -20.49
N GLY A 26 11.36 50.51 -19.22
CA GLY A 26 10.31 51.39 -18.73
C GLY A 26 10.25 52.74 -19.46
N ILE A 27 11.41 53.36 -19.73
CA ILE A 27 11.49 54.60 -20.52
C ILE A 27 11.04 54.37 -21.96
N GLU A 28 11.47 53.26 -22.59
CA GLU A 28 11.05 52.91 -23.96
C GLU A 28 9.52 52.71 -24.05
N LEU A 29 8.91 52.08 -23.03
CA LEU A 29 7.46 51.93 -22.93
C LEU A 29 6.75 53.29 -22.79
N ILE A 30 7.25 54.18 -21.93
CA ILE A 30 6.71 55.54 -21.76
C ILE A 30 6.79 56.30 -23.09
N GLN A 31 7.93 56.27 -23.77
CA GLN A 31 8.11 56.94 -25.07
C GLN A 31 7.13 56.41 -26.12
N LYS A 32 6.87 55.11 -26.14
CA LYS A 32 5.94 54.49 -27.08
C LYS A 32 4.48 54.82 -26.77
N MET A 33 4.10 54.86 -25.50
CA MET A 33 2.71 55.07 -25.07
C MET A 33 2.32 56.54 -24.98
N ALA A 34 3.26 57.39 -24.56
CA ALA A 34 3.01 58.78 -24.16
C ALA A 34 4.03 59.79 -24.72
N GLY A 35 4.90 59.41 -25.66
CA GLY A 35 5.98 60.27 -26.17
C GLY A 35 5.54 61.59 -26.83
N ASN A 36 4.24 61.74 -27.15
CA ASN A 36 3.67 62.99 -27.65
C ASN A 36 3.19 63.94 -26.54
N THR A 37 2.92 63.43 -25.34
CA THR A 37 2.37 64.19 -24.20
C THR A 37 3.35 64.31 -23.03
N TRP A 38 4.24 63.34 -22.86
CA TRP A 38 5.32 63.32 -21.88
C TRP A 38 6.64 63.20 -22.64
N THR A 39 7.35 64.33 -22.79
CA THR A 39 8.55 64.44 -23.63
C THR A 39 9.84 64.53 -22.83
N ASP A 40 9.76 64.88 -21.55
CA ASP A 40 10.90 64.96 -20.63
C ASP A 40 11.04 63.64 -19.85
N HIS A 41 12.18 62.96 -20.02
CA HIS A 41 12.48 61.69 -19.37
C HIS A 41 13.77 61.77 -18.53
N ASN A 42 14.11 62.97 -18.07
CA ASN A 42 15.32 63.21 -17.27
C ASN A 42 15.10 62.92 -15.78
N ILE A 43 16.21 62.83 -15.04
CA ILE A 43 16.26 62.45 -13.61
C ILE A 43 15.47 63.40 -12.70
N HIS A 44 15.25 64.66 -13.11
CA HIS A 44 14.52 65.63 -12.32
C HIS A 44 12.99 65.49 -12.43
N ASP A 45 12.50 64.66 -13.36
CA ASP A 45 11.08 64.40 -13.54
C ASP A 45 10.56 63.45 -12.43
N PRO A 46 9.53 63.84 -11.65
CA PRO A 46 8.95 62.99 -10.62
C PRO A 46 8.40 61.66 -11.13
N GLY A 47 7.88 61.61 -12.36
CA GLY A 47 7.39 60.37 -12.96
C GLY A 47 8.52 59.39 -13.27
N ILE A 48 9.70 59.89 -13.67
CA ILE A 48 10.90 59.06 -13.81
C ILE A 48 11.39 58.59 -12.45
N THR A 49 11.32 59.43 -11.42
CA THR A 49 11.64 58.99 -10.03
C THR A 49 10.74 57.84 -9.59
N ILE A 50 9.43 57.90 -9.88
CA ILE A 50 8.48 56.81 -9.58
C ILE A 50 8.87 55.53 -10.34
N LEU A 51 9.16 55.63 -11.64
CA LEU A 51 9.61 54.49 -12.44
C LEU A 51 10.86 53.85 -11.83
N GLU A 52 11.84 54.66 -11.43
CA GLU A 52 13.07 54.16 -10.81
C GLU A 52 12.81 53.37 -9.53
N GLN A 53 11.90 53.83 -8.65
CA GLN A 53 11.55 53.08 -7.44
C GLN A 53 10.82 51.76 -7.77
N LEU A 54 9.96 51.76 -8.78
CA LEU A 54 9.30 50.53 -9.25
C LEU A 54 10.31 49.53 -9.83
N CYS A 55 11.26 50.00 -10.63
CA CYS A 55 12.34 49.15 -11.16
C CYS A 55 13.15 48.51 -10.02
N TYR A 56 13.47 49.27 -8.97
CA TYR A 56 14.18 48.73 -7.80
C TYR A 56 13.37 47.65 -7.07
N ALA A 57 12.08 47.87 -6.84
CA ALA A 57 11.23 46.88 -6.19
C ALA A 57 11.07 45.59 -7.01
N ILE A 58 10.99 45.70 -8.34
CA ILE A 58 10.98 44.53 -9.25
C ILE A 58 12.31 43.77 -9.15
N THR A 59 13.44 44.47 -9.07
CA THR A 59 14.75 43.83 -8.87
C THR A 59 14.83 43.09 -7.52
N ASP A 60 14.28 43.64 -6.43
CA ASP A 60 14.19 42.93 -5.14
C ASP A 60 13.31 41.67 -5.24
N LEU A 61 12.14 41.77 -5.88
CA LEU A 61 11.28 40.60 -6.10
C LEU A 61 12.01 39.52 -6.90
N ALA A 62 12.64 39.88 -8.01
CA ALA A 62 13.42 38.95 -8.84
C ALA A 62 14.57 38.31 -8.05
N TYR A 63 15.26 39.08 -7.21
CA TYR A 63 16.33 38.59 -6.34
C TYR A 63 15.83 37.52 -5.36
N ARG A 64 14.64 37.70 -4.78
CA ARG A 64 14.05 36.71 -3.85
C ARG A 64 13.48 35.49 -4.57
N MET A 65 13.03 35.64 -5.81
CA MET A 65 12.64 34.51 -6.65
C MET A 65 13.85 33.63 -7.05
N ASP A 66 15.06 34.19 -7.05
CA ASP A 66 16.31 33.50 -7.38
C ASP A 66 16.97 32.81 -6.16
N TYR A 67 16.31 32.82 -4.99
CA TYR A 67 16.75 32.00 -3.87
C TYR A 67 16.70 30.50 -4.21
N ASP A 68 17.57 29.72 -3.54
CA ASP A 68 17.56 28.27 -3.68
C ASP A 68 16.14 27.73 -3.43
N ILE A 69 15.65 26.87 -4.33
CA ILE A 69 14.31 26.31 -4.26
C ILE A 69 14.01 25.66 -2.90
N LYS A 70 15.04 25.12 -2.23
CA LYS A 70 14.90 24.58 -0.88
C LYS A 70 14.46 25.64 0.14
N ASP A 71 14.94 26.88 0.01
CA ASP A 71 14.60 27.99 0.90
C ASP A 71 13.24 28.59 0.53
N VAL A 72 12.87 28.60 -0.76
CA VAL A 72 11.56 29.07 -1.24
C VAL A 72 10.42 28.14 -0.79
N ILE A 73 10.63 26.83 -0.83
CA ILE A 73 9.66 25.84 -0.34
C ILE A 73 9.78 25.68 1.19
N GLY A 74 10.99 25.89 1.72
CA GLY A 74 11.46 25.59 3.08
C GLY A 74 11.18 26.59 4.19
N SER A 75 10.60 27.74 3.89
CA SER A 75 10.69 28.94 4.74
C SER A 75 9.96 28.89 6.08
N ASP A 76 8.94 28.04 6.27
CA ASP A 76 8.00 28.23 7.41
C ASP A 76 8.22 27.26 8.59
N GLY A 77 9.40 26.66 8.74
CA GLY A 77 9.79 25.87 9.92
C GLY A 77 9.03 24.56 10.19
N SER A 78 7.94 24.27 9.47
CA SER A 78 7.18 23.01 9.54
C SER A 78 7.40 22.16 8.29
N SER A 79 8.18 21.08 8.41
CA SER A 79 8.40 20.00 7.42
C SER A 79 8.01 20.34 5.96
N SER A 80 8.70 21.30 5.34
CA SER A 80 8.37 21.80 3.99
C SER A 80 8.40 20.74 2.88
N TYR A 81 8.93 19.56 3.17
CA TYR A 81 8.99 18.41 2.28
C TYR A 81 7.98 17.31 2.63
N LYS A 82 7.02 17.55 3.53
CA LYS A 82 6.02 16.54 3.90
C LYS A 82 5.24 16.02 2.69
N ASP A 83 4.96 16.93 1.76
CA ASP A 83 4.26 16.64 0.50
C ASP A 83 5.26 16.34 -0.64
N LEU A 84 6.55 16.18 -0.33
CA LEU A 84 7.60 15.76 -1.25
C LEU A 84 8.27 14.52 -0.67
N TYR A 85 7.73 13.34 -1.02
CA TYR A 85 8.20 12.08 -0.48
C TYR A 85 9.69 11.85 -0.72
N SER A 86 10.37 11.29 0.29
CA SER A 86 11.76 10.89 0.20
C SER A 86 11.97 9.69 -0.72
N ALA A 87 13.23 9.44 -1.12
CA ALA A 87 13.58 8.31 -1.95
C ALA A 87 13.18 6.97 -1.31
N ALA A 88 13.48 6.76 -0.02
CA ALA A 88 13.08 5.54 0.70
C ALA A 88 11.57 5.39 0.90
N THR A 89 10.79 6.45 0.66
CA THR A 89 9.32 6.42 0.76
C THR A 89 8.68 6.10 -0.59
N ILE A 90 9.24 6.59 -1.70
CA ILE A 90 8.61 6.51 -3.02
C ILE A 90 9.24 5.48 -3.98
N LEU A 91 10.53 5.16 -3.82
CA LEU A 91 11.22 4.23 -4.72
C LEU A 91 11.11 2.77 -4.26
N THR A 92 10.91 2.53 -2.96
CA THR A 92 10.76 1.17 -2.43
C THR A 92 9.41 0.57 -2.75
N VAL A 93 9.37 -0.73 -2.99
CA VAL A 93 8.14 -1.49 -3.27
C VAL A 93 7.95 -2.60 -2.25
N ASN A 94 6.71 -3.02 -1.99
CA ASN A 94 6.48 -4.23 -1.19
C ASN A 94 7.08 -5.46 -1.90
N PRO A 95 7.43 -6.52 -1.16
CA PRO A 95 8.06 -7.69 -1.74
C PRO A 95 7.14 -8.37 -2.77
N VAL A 96 7.64 -8.54 -3.98
CA VAL A 96 6.93 -9.24 -5.08
C VAL A 96 7.68 -10.51 -5.48
N THR A 97 9.01 -10.51 -5.38
CA THR A 97 9.82 -11.67 -5.74
C THR A 97 10.08 -12.59 -4.54
N LEU A 98 10.46 -13.84 -4.81
CA LEU A 98 10.95 -14.75 -3.76
C LEU A 98 12.18 -14.19 -3.03
N LEU A 99 13.02 -13.43 -3.75
CA LEU A 99 14.20 -12.79 -3.18
C LEU A 99 13.80 -11.66 -2.23
N ASP A 100 12.77 -10.89 -2.55
CA ASP A 100 12.27 -9.83 -1.66
C ASP A 100 11.62 -10.40 -0.39
N LEU A 101 10.79 -11.44 -0.53
CA LEU A 101 10.25 -12.17 0.62
C LEU A 101 11.38 -12.72 1.50
N ARG A 102 12.44 -13.25 0.88
CA ARG A 102 13.64 -13.71 1.60
C ARG A 102 14.32 -12.55 2.35
N LYS A 103 14.50 -11.37 1.73
CA LYS A 103 15.05 -10.18 2.40
C LYS A 103 14.21 -9.78 3.62
N VAL A 104 12.87 -9.78 3.51
CA VAL A 104 11.96 -9.46 4.61
C VAL A 104 12.10 -10.42 5.79
N VAL A 105 12.31 -11.71 5.53
CA VAL A 105 12.54 -12.71 6.58
C VAL A 105 13.92 -12.54 7.23
N ILE A 106 14.96 -12.28 6.43
CA ILE A 106 16.34 -12.05 6.93
C ILE A 106 16.42 -10.76 7.77
N ASP A 107 15.59 -9.77 7.45
CA ASP A 107 15.46 -8.51 8.18
C ASP A 107 14.77 -8.66 9.56
N VAL A 108 14.47 -9.88 10.01
CA VAL A 108 14.01 -10.15 11.38
C VAL A 108 15.19 -10.44 12.30
N GLU A 109 15.24 -9.76 13.43
CA GLU A 109 16.31 -9.95 14.42
C GLU A 109 16.38 -11.42 14.89
N GLY A 110 17.59 -11.99 14.88
CA GLY A 110 17.83 -13.40 15.22
C GLY A 110 17.68 -14.37 14.04
N VAL A 111 17.32 -13.91 12.84
CA VAL A 111 17.41 -14.69 11.61
C VAL A 111 18.81 -14.53 10.99
N LYS A 112 19.52 -15.63 10.78
CA LYS A 112 20.82 -15.64 10.12
C LYS A 112 20.67 -15.69 8.60
N ASN A 113 19.76 -16.53 8.13
CA ASN A 113 19.42 -16.73 6.73
C ASN A 113 18.00 -17.30 6.61
N ALA A 114 17.42 -17.23 5.41
CA ALA A 114 16.12 -17.80 5.13
C ALA A 114 16.01 -18.22 3.66
N TRP A 115 15.04 -19.07 3.36
CA TRP A 115 14.72 -19.51 2.00
C TRP A 115 13.22 -19.56 1.79
N VAL A 116 12.76 -19.08 0.64
CA VAL A 116 11.35 -19.04 0.25
C VAL A 116 11.18 -19.83 -1.03
N GLU A 117 10.32 -20.84 -1.00
CA GLU A 117 10.12 -21.79 -2.10
C GLU A 117 8.64 -21.88 -2.48
N LYS A 118 8.37 -22.05 -3.78
CA LYS A 118 7.00 -22.29 -4.28
C LYS A 118 6.56 -23.72 -4.00
N VAL A 119 5.33 -23.90 -3.52
CA VAL A 119 4.71 -25.23 -3.40
C VAL A 119 4.43 -25.77 -4.81
N SER A 120 4.87 -27.00 -5.08
CA SER A 120 4.69 -27.70 -6.35
C SER A 120 3.98 -29.03 -6.13
N GLN A 121 3.28 -29.54 -7.16
CA GLN A 121 2.50 -30.80 -7.11
C GLN A 121 3.27 -32.01 -6.56
N ASN A 122 4.58 -32.11 -6.85
CA ASN A 122 5.42 -33.23 -6.39
C ASN A 122 5.83 -33.16 -4.90
N ASN A 123 5.59 -32.02 -4.25
CA ASN A 123 6.01 -31.72 -2.88
C ASN A 123 4.83 -31.52 -1.92
N SER A 124 3.58 -31.77 -2.33
CA SER A 124 2.46 -31.77 -1.38
C SER A 124 2.60 -32.97 -0.44
N ILE A 125 2.42 -32.74 0.85
CA ILE A 125 2.36 -33.83 1.82
C ILE A 125 1.05 -34.55 1.52
N ASN A 126 1.12 -35.86 1.23
CA ASN A 126 -0.05 -36.72 1.13
C ASN A 126 -0.81 -36.70 2.47
N THR A 127 -1.74 -35.76 2.62
CA THR A 127 -2.77 -35.84 3.64
C THR A 127 -3.71 -36.95 3.18
N GLY A 128 -3.58 -38.11 3.81
CA GLY A 128 -4.28 -39.32 3.40
C GLY A 128 -5.78 -39.09 3.22
N ASN A 129 -6.24 -39.16 1.97
CA ASN A 129 -7.55 -39.65 1.61
C ASN A 129 -7.54 -40.07 0.13
N ASN A 130 -8.17 -41.20 -0.14
CA ASN A 130 -8.22 -41.81 -1.45
C ASN A 130 -8.96 -40.91 -2.46
N GLY A 131 -8.29 -40.57 -3.56
CA GLY A 131 -8.94 -40.48 -4.87
C GLY A 131 -9.85 -39.29 -5.18
N GLN A 132 -9.67 -38.12 -4.56
CA GLN A 132 -10.15 -36.86 -5.14
C GLN A 132 -8.94 -36.03 -5.54
N ASP A 133 -8.93 -35.59 -6.80
CA ASP A 133 -7.84 -34.88 -7.47
C ASP A 133 -7.11 -33.92 -6.53
N ASN A 134 -5.83 -34.16 -6.30
CA ASN A 134 -4.94 -33.24 -5.58
C ASN A 134 -4.77 -31.97 -6.44
N ILE A 135 -5.75 -31.07 -6.38
CA ILE A 135 -5.68 -29.74 -6.99
C ILE A 135 -4.64 -28.96 -6.19
N SER A 136 -3.39 -28.99 -6.66
CA SER A 136 -2.33 -28.14 -6.13
C SER A 136 -2.62 -26.69 -6.53
N SER A 137 -3.22 -25.92 -5.62
CA SER A 137 -3.36 -24.48 -5.79
C SER A 137 -1.97 -23.84 -5.97
N LYS A 138 -1.87 -22.91 -6.91
CA LYS A 138 -0.71 -22.06 -7.15
C LYS A 138 -0.78 -20.84 -6.22
N GLY A 139 0.32 -20.11 -6.10
CA GLY A 139 0.43 -18.95 -5.21
C GLY A 139 0.71 -19.32 -3.74
N LEU A 140 1.15 -20.56 -3.48
CA LEU A 140 1.49 -21.02 -2.13
C LEU A 140 3.01 -21.09 -1.94
N TYR A 141 3.48 -20.64 -0.79
CA TYR A 141 4.91 -20.59 -0.45
C TYR A 141 5.25 -21.37 0.83
N ARG A 142 6.47 -21.92 0.87
CA ARG A 142 7.11 -22.44 2.08
C ARG A 142 8.29 -21.56 2.45
N VAL A 143 8.43 -21.28 3.75
CA VAL A 143 9.50 -20.44 4.29
C VAL A 143 10.30 -21.25 5.29
N PHE A 144 11.60 -21.37 5.03
CA PHE A 144 12.55 -22.04 5.91
C PHE A 144 13.49 -21.02 6.53
N ILE A 145 13.64 -21.08 7.85
CA ILE A 145 14.38 -20.08 8.63
C ILE A 145 15.58 -20.74 9.30
N GLU A 146 16.76 -20.16 9.10
CA GLU A 146 17.96 -20.47 9.86
C GLU A 146 18.13 -19.43 10.99
N ARG A 147 18.19 -19.93 12.22
CA ARG A 147 18.37 -19.10 13.41
C ARG A 147 19.83 -18.70 13.59
N ASP A 148 20.06 -17.46 14.00
CA ASP A 148 21.37 -17.03 14.49
C ASP A 148 21.60 -17.49 15.93
N GLU A 149 22.56 -18.38 16.13
CA GLU A 149 22.96 -18.88 17.45
C GLU A 149 23.64 -17.82 18.33
N LEU A 150 24.14 -16.73 17.72
CA LEU A 150 24.84 -15.66 18.43
C LEU A 150 23.87 -14.67 19.10
N VAL A 151 22.59 -14.70 18.72
CA VAL A 151 21.57 -13.77 19.20
C VAL A 151 20.66 -14.49 20.20
N HIS A 152 20.60 -13.97 21.43
CA HIS A 152 19.82 -14.55 22.52
C HIS A 152 18.32 -14.20 22.44
N ILE A 153 17.66 -14.62 21.35
CA ILE A 153 16.20 -14.51 21.18
C ILE A 153 15.60 -15.91 21.09
N THR A 154 14.50 -16.16 21.80
CA THR A 154 13.78 -17.43 21.75
C THR A 154 13.21 -17.70 20.35
N GLY A 155 13.37 -18.92 19.83
CA GLY A 155 12.90 -19.27 18.49
C GLY A 155 11.40 -19.06 18.24
N SER A 156 10.56 -19.19 19.28
CA SER A 156 9.13 -18.87 19.21
C SER A 156 8.85 -17.41 18.87
N ASN A 157 9.66 -16.48 19.40
CA ASN A 157 9.49 -15.04 19.16
C ASN A 157 9.93 -14.69 17.73
N ILE A 158 11.00 -15.31 17.24
CA ILE A 158 11.46 -15.16 15.86
C ILE A 158 10.36 -15.62 14.90
N LEU A 159 9.78 -16.81 15.13
CA LEU A 159 8.74 -17.35 14.26
C LEU A 159 7.48 -16.48 14.26
N ALA A 160 7.09 -15.93 15.41
CA ALA A 160 5.95 -15.02 15.52
C ALA A 160 6.19 -13.71 14.73
N GLU A 161 7.37 -13.09 14.87
CA GLU A 161 7.72 -11.87 14.13
C GLU A 161 7.83 -12.14 12.62
N VAL A 162 8.45 -13.25 12.21
CA VAL A 162 8.52 -13.64 10.79
C VAL A 162 7.11 -13.83 10.21
N LYS A 163 6.23 -14.54 10.92
CA LYS A 163 4.82 -14.68 10.51
C LYS A 163 4.13 -13.32 10.38
N SER A 164 4.30 -12.44 11.36
CA SER A 164 3.72 -11.10 11.33
C SER A 164 4.21 -10.28 10.13
N ARG A 165 5.53 -10.26 9.89
CA ARG A 165 6.16 -9.54 8.77
C ARG A 165 5.69 -10.08 7.42
N LEU A 166 5.69 -11.39 7.23
CA LEU A 166 5.22 -12.03 5.98
C LEU A 166 3.73 -11.78 5.73
N GLN A 167 2.90 -11.86 6.76
CA GLN A 167 1.46 -11.57 6.63
C GLN A 167 1.17 -10.10 6.33
N SER A 168 2.00 -9.18 6.81
CA SER A 168 1.87 -7.74 6.50
C SER A 168 2.18 -7.39 5.04
N CYS A 169 2.89 -8.29 4.34
CA CYS A 169 3.31 -8.12 2.94
C CYS A 169 2.83 -9.26 2.02
N ARG A 170 1.77 -10.00 2.41
CA ARG A 170 1.24 -11.12 1.64
C ARG A 170 0.70 -10.63 0.30
N GLY A 171 1.07 -11.27 -0.80
CA GLY A 171 0.53 -10.97 -2.13
C GLY A 171 -0.95 -11.34 -2.29
N VAL A 172 -1.69 -10.60 -3.13
CA VAL A 172 -3.08 -10.92 -3.48
C VAL A 172 -3.13 -12.26 -4.22
N CYS A 173 -4.05 -13.14 -3.80
CA CYS A 173 -4.16 -14.53 -4.24
C CYS A 173 -2.92 -15.39 -3.94
N GLU A 174 -2.10 -14.98 -2.98
CA GLU A 174 -0.96 -15.74 -2.49
C GLU A 174 -1.08 -16.02 -0.99
N ASP A 175 -0.47 -17.11 -0.52
CA ASP A 175 -0.48 -17.48 0.91
C ASP A 175 0.73 -18.34 1.29
N PHE A 176 1.00 -18.45 2.59
CA PHE A 176 2.09 -19.25 3.14
C PHE A 176 1.54 -20.57 3.68
N GLU A 177 1.92 -21.67 3.03
CA GLU A 177 1.51 -23.03 3.41
C GLU A 177 2.27 -23.50 4.65
N GLU A 178 3.57 -23.21 4.72
CA GLU A 178 4.43 -23.61 5.83
C GLU A 178 5.47 -22.53 6.13
N ILE A 179 5.63 -22.20 7.41
CA ILE A 179 6.72 -21.34 7.90
C ILE A 179 7.39 -22.12 9.03
N ARG A 180 8.64 -22.55 8.80
CA ARG A 180 9.33 -23.48 9.68
C ARG A 180 10.75 -23.03 10.00
N MET A 181 11.10 -23.10 11.28
CA MET A 181 12.48 -23.00 11.73
C MET A 181 13.19 -24.34 11.51
N LEU A 182 14.36 -24.31 10.90
CA LEU A 182 15.16 -25.51 10.63
C LEU A 182 16.04 -25.85 11.83
N ASP A 183 16.16 -27.14 12.13
CA ASP A 183 17.13 -27.63 13.12
C ASP A 183 18.56 -27.61 12.52
N THR A 184 19.57 -27.72 13.38
CA THR A 184 20.96 -27.83 12.93
C THR A 184 21.34 -29.29 12.66
N GLN A 185 22.13 -29.50 11.62
CA GLN A 185 22.83 -30.74 11.32
C GLN A 185 24.30 -30.53 11.70
N PRO A 186 24.78 -31.11 12.82
CA PRO A 186 26.16 -30.96 13.26
C PRO A 186 27.11 -31.74 12.36
N ILE A 187 28.14 -31.07 11.88
CA ILE A 187 29.14 -31.59 10.94
C ILE A 187 30.52 -31.43 11.56
N ARG A 188 31.26 -32.52 11.69
CA ARG A 188 32.63 -32.52 12.21
C ARG A 188 33.63 -32.90 11.12
N LEU A 189 34.82 -32.33 11.19
CA LEU A 189 35.94 -32.68 10.32
C LEU A 189 36.84 -33.70 11.03
N GLN A 190 37.38 -34.65 10.29
CA GLN A 190 38.33 -35.65 10.78
C GLN A 190 39.51 -35.71 9.82
N GLY A 191 40.73 -35.70 10.34
CA GLY A 191 41.90 -35.67 9.47
C GLY A 191 43.22 -35.22 10.08
N THR A 192 44.22 -35.10 9.22
CA THR A 192 45.57 -34.64 9.55
C THR A 192 45.98 -33.49 8.64
N ILE A 193 46.42 -32.38 9.24
CA ILE A 193 46.85 -31.17 8.55
C ILE A 193 48.32 -30.90 8.87
N GLU A 194 49.15 -30.83 7.84
CA GLU A 194 50.57 -30.46 7.95
C GLU A 194 50.71 -28.94 7.90
N ILE A 195 51.36 -28.36 8.90
CA ILE A 195 51.60 -26.91 9.03
C ILE A 195 53.08 -26.56 8.90
N THR A 196 53.35 -25.37 8.39
CA THR A 196 54.70 -24.82 8.29
C THR A 196 55.35 -24.67 9.67
N HIS A 197 56.67 -24.84 9.73
CA HIS A 197 57.46 -24.65 10.96
C HIS A 197 57.57 -23.17 11.39
N THR A 198 57.04 -22.25 10.58
CA THR A 198 57.04 -20.80 10.79
C THR A 198 55.76 -20.29 11.48
N VAL A 199 54.86 -21.18 11.89
CA VAL A 199 53.61 -20.80 12.58
C VAL A 199 53.90 -20.46 14.05
N ASP A 200 53.80 -19.18 14.40
CA ASP A 200 54.01 -18.72 15.78
C ASP A 200 52.82 -19.00 16.72
N ASN A 201 51.59 -19.03 16.20
CA ASN A 201 50.38 -19.24 17.00
C ASN A 201 49.40 -20.21 16.33
N ILE A 202 49.56 -21.50 16.65
CA ILE A 202 48.68 -22.55 16.14
C ILE A 202 47.22 -22.38 16.61
N ASN A 203 46.98 -21.94 17.85
CA ASN A 203 45.61 -21.82 18.37
C ASN A 203 44.80 -20.77 17.57
N GLN A 204 45.44 -19.66 17.18
CA GLN A 204 44.83 -18.64 16.35
C GLN A 204 44.55 -19.16 14.93
N MET A 205 45.50 -19.88 14.34
CA MET A 205 45.34 -20.52 13.03
C MET A 205 44.17 -21.52 13.04
N VAL A 206 44.09 -22.40 14.04
CA VAL A 206 42.99 -23.37 14.16
C VAL A 206 41.65 -22.64 14.30
N ALA A 207 41.58 -21.58 15.11
CA ALA A 207 40.37 -20.76 15.23
C ALA A 207 39.97 -20.11 13.90
N ASN A 208 40.94 -19.65 13.08
CA ASN A 208 40.70 -19.11 11.75
C ASN A 208 40.14 -20.18 10.80
N ILE A 209 40.74 -21.38 10.79
CA ILE A 209 40.28 -22.51 9.99
C ILE A 209 38.83 -22.86 10.34
N LEU A 210 38.52 -23.05 11.63
CA LEU A 210 37.17 -23.37 12.08
C LEU A 210 36.18 -22.27 11.68
N HIS A 211 36.57 -21.00 11.79
CA HIS A 211 35.73 -19.87 11.37
C HIS A 211 35.49 -19.86 9.85
N ARG A 212 36.51 -20.08 9.02
CA ARG A 212 36.35 -20.16 7.54
C ARG A 212 35.43 -21.31 7.14
N VAL A 213 35.66 -22.51 7.69
CA VAL A 213 34.81 -23.68 7.39
C VAL A 213 33.37 -23.45 7.85
N ASN A 214 33.15 -22.89 9.04
CA ASN A 214 31.80 -22.57 9.51
C ASN A 214 31.11 -21.53 8.61
N THR A 215 31.82 -20.48 8.19
CA THR A 215 31.32 -19.46 7.26
C THR A 215 31.05 -20.05 5.87
N HIS A 216 31.82 -21.03 5.43
CA HIS A 216 31.56 -21.78 4.21
C HIS A 216 30.29 -22.64 4.33
N PHE A 217 30.06 -23.30 5.47
CA PHE A 217 28.85 -24.11 5.68
C PHE A 217 27.59 -23.26 5.72
N SER A 218 27.61 -22.21 6.53
CA SER A 218 26.48 -21.32 6.73
C SER A 218 26.97 -19.86 6.77
N PRO A 219 26.99 -19.21 5.61
CA PRO A 219 27.44 -17.83 5.50
C PRO A 219 26.40 -16.85 6.06
N ARG A 220 26.88 -15.77 6.68
CA ARG A 220 26.03 -14.67 7.16
C ARG A 220 25.70 -13.72 6.01
N ILE A 221 24.51 -13.13 6.06
CA ILE A 221 24.08 -12.09 5.14
C ILE A 221 24.41 -10.72 5.75
N TYR A 222 24.96 -9.82 4.94
CA TYR A 222 25.37 -8.49 5.36
C TYR A 222 24.34 -7.43 4.97
N PHE A 223 24.17 -6.46 5.86
CA PHE A 223 23.47 -5.22 5.63
C PHE A 223 24.47 -4.10 5.33
N TYR A 224 24.09 -3.22 4.41
CA TYR A 224 24.87 -2.07 3.98
C TYR A 224 24.12 -0.78 4.27
N THR A 225 24.87 0.30 4.46
CA THR A 225 24.37 1.68 4.47
C THR A 225 24.18 2.17 3.03
N LEU A 226 23.39 3.23 2.85
CA LEU A 226 23.22 3.87 1.55
C LEU A 226 24.58 4.32 0.96
N GLN A 227 25.42 4.94 1.79
CA GLN A 227 26.72 5.47 1.38
C GLN A 227 27.69 4.35 0.95
N GLN A 228 27.64 3.18 1.59
CA GLN A 228 28.46 2.04 1.20
C GLN A 228 28.09 1.52 -0.20
N LEU A 229 26.79 1.38 -0.50
CA LEU A 229 26.36 0.93 -1.82
C LEU A 229 26.63 1.96 -2.92
N VAL A 230 26.46 3.26 -2.62
CA VAL A 230 26.84 4.34 -3.53
C VAL A 230 28.35 4.32 -3.81
N ALA A 231 29.18 4.10 -2.78
CA ALA A 231 30.63 3.96 -2.95
C ALA A 231 31.04 2.73 -3.77
N GLN A 232 30.21 1.68 -3.78
CA GLN A 232 30.34 0.50 -4.66
C GLN A 232 29.85 0.76 -6.10
N GLY A 233 29.37 1.97 -6.41
CA GLY A 233 28.93 2.37 -7.74
C GLY A 233 27.47 2.01 -8.07
N LYS A 234 26.66 1.58 -7.09
CA LYS A 234 25.22 1.34 -7.28
C LYS A 234 24.47 2.65 -7.39
N ARG A 235 23.47 2.70 -8.28
CA ARG A 235 22.60 3.87 -8.43
C ARG A 235 21.53 3.90 -7.35
N THR A 236 21.01 5.08 -7.04
CA THR A 236 19.93 5.27 -6.07
C THR A 236 18.70 4.40 -6.37
N ASP A 237 18.26 4.35 -7.63
CA ASP A 237 17.10 3.55 -8.03
C ASP A 237 17.35 2.04 -7.92
N GLU A 238 18.60 1.58 -8.05
CA GLU A 238 18.96 0.17 -7.84
C GLU A 238 19.02 -0.19 -6.34
N ILE A 239 19.42 0.76 -5.49
CA ILE A 239 19.55 0.55 -4.04
C ILE A 239 18.17 0.46 -3.38
N PHE A 240 17.23 1.30 -3.82
CA PHE A 240 15.87 1.32 -3.30
C PHE A 240 14.93 0.33 -4.01
N ASP A 241 15.42 -0.47 -4.97
CA ASP A 241 14.62 -1.50 -5.63
C ASP A 241 14.32 -2.65 -4.65
N GLY A 242 13.03 -2.86 -4.39
CA GLY A 242 12.53 -3.87 -3.46
C GLY A 242 12.07 -3.31 -2.10
N PRO A 243 11.95 -4.19 -1.08
CA PRO A 243 11.30 -3.87 0.18
C PRO A 243 12.12 -2.96 1.08
N ARG A 244 11.42 -2.07 1.77
CA ARG A 244 12.02 -1.24 2.83
C ARG A 244 12.37 -2.09 4.05
N LEU A 245 13.67 -2.25 4.31
CA LEU A 245 14.20 -3.06 5.40
C LEU A 245 14.51 -2.24 6.66
N ARG A 246 14.49 -2.90 7.83
CA ARG A 246 14.77 -2.33 9.16
C ARG A 246 16.24 -2.36 9.54
N HIS A 247 17.10 -3.08 8.85
CA HIS A 247 18.51 -3.24 9.23
C HIS A 247 19.51 -2.63 8.24
N GLY A 248 19.04 -2.04 7.14
CA GLY A 248 19.88 -1.50 6.07
C GLY A 248 19.55 -2.16 4.74
N PHE A 249 20.44 -2.10 3.76
CA PHE A 249 20.23 -2.68 2.44
C PHE A 249 20.92 -4.03 2.30
N ILE A 250 20.33 -4.96 1.56
CA ILE A 250 20.95 -6.25 1.23
C ILE A 250 21.28 -6.23 -0.27
N ASN A 251 22.50 -6.62 -0.63
CA ASN A 251 22.91 -6.71 -2.03
C ASN A 251 22.36 -8.01 -2.68
N ASP A 252 21.58 -7.86 -3.74
CA ASP A 252 20.90 -8.96 -4.43
C ASP A 252 21.87 -9.96 -5.06
N GLU A 253 22.95 -9.47 -5.67
CA GLU A 253 23.97 -10.32 -6.31
C GLU A 253 24.66 -11.21 -5.27
N GLU A 254 24.96 -10.65 -4.10
CA GLU A 254 25.53 -11.41 -2.99
C GLU A 254 24.51 -12.40 -2.43
N LEU A 255 23.26 -11.99 -2.23
CA LEU A 255 22.22 -12.84 -1.65
C LEU A 255 21.91 -14.06 -2.54
N LEU A 256 21.91 -13.89 -3.87
CA LEU A 256 21.72 -14.97 -4.84
C LEU A 256 22.84 -16.00 -4.81
N GLN A 257 24.08 -15.61 -4.50
CA GLN A 257 25.20 -16.55 -4.34
C GLN A 257 25.12 -17.39 -3.06
N ARG A 258 24.28 -16.98 -2.10
CA ARG A 258 24.13 -17.64 -0.79
C ARG A 258 22.91 -18.57 -0.77
N GLU A 259 22.80 -19.44 -1.78
CA GLU A 259 21.72 -20.44 -1.85
C GLU A 259 21.83 -21.49 -0.74
N ARG A 260 20.72 -22.19 -0.52
CA ARG A 260 20.67 -23.29 0.44
C ARG A 260 21.54 -24.45 -0.05
N LYS A 261 22.57 -24.80 0.72
CA LYS A 261 23.38 -25.98 0.43
C LYS A 261 22.55 -27.26 0.59
N LYS A 262 22.58 -28.11 -0.43
CA LYS A 262 21.96 -29.45 -0.44
C LYS A 262 22.98 -30.56 -0.16
N GLU A 263 24.25 -30.24 -0.35
CA GLU A 263 25.38 -31.13 -0.15
C GLU A 263 26.63 -30.34 0.23
N ILE A 264 27.61 -31.02 0.81
CA ILE A 264 28.93 -30.49 1.11
C ILE A 264 29.97 -31.35 0.43
N GLN A 265 30.82 -30.73 -0.38
CA GLN A 265 31.94 -31.38 -1.03
C GLN A 265 33.20 -31.19 -0.19
N THR A 266 33.89 -32.29 0.10
CA THR A 266 35.10 -32.27 0.95
C THR A 266 36.21 -31.44 0.29
N SER A 267 36.28 -31.42 -1.05
CA SER A 267 37.20 -30.59 -1.83
C SER A 267 37.03 -29.08 -1.59
N ASP A 268 35.80 -28.61 -1.38
CA ASP A 268 35.58 -27.20 -1.05
C ASP A 268 36.14 -26.87 0.33
N ILE A 269 35.95 -27.76 1.31
CA ILE A 269 36.53 -27.59 2.67
C ILE A 269 38.05 -27.59 2.61
N ILE A 270 38.65 -28.51 1.84
CA ILE A 270 40.11 -28.54 1.61
C ILE A 270 40.59 -27.18 1.11
N ARG A 271 39.89 -26.57 0.12
CA ARG A 271 40.24 -25.24 -0.39
C ARG A 271 40.18 -24.18 0.72
N GLU A 272 39.08 -24.13 1.48
CA GLU A 272 38.93 -23.15 2.58
C GLU A 272 40.00 -23.30 3.67
N ILE A 273 40.46 -24.52 3.95
CA ILE A 273 41.56 -24.79 4.90
C ILE A 273 42.90 -24.37 4.30
N MET A 274 43.19 -24.74 3.05
CA MET A 274 44.45 -24.42 2.37
C MET A 274 44.66 -22.92 2.14
N ASP A 275 43.60 -22.13 2.08
CA ASP A 275 43.66 -20.67 1.98
C ASP A 275 44.14 -19.99 3.30
N GLU A 276 44.20 -20.72 4.42
CA GLU A 276 44.79 -20.21 5.66
C GLU A 276 46.32 -20.19 5.59
N THR A 277 46.91 -19.06 6.00
CA THR A 277 48.36 -18.87 5.92
C THR A 277 49.09 -19.80 6.86
N GLY A 278 50.03 -20.60 6.33
CA GLY A 278 50.89 -21.49 7.11
C GLY A 278 50.47 -22.97 7.08
N ILE A 279 49.46 -23.34 6.28
CA ILE A 279 49.15 -24.73 5.92
C ILE A 279 50.06 -25.19 4.76
N LEU A 280 50.66 -26.38 4.89
CA LEU A 280 51.51 -27.01 3.86
C LEU A 280 50.74 -28.02 3.03
N ALA A 281 50.02 -28.92 3.71
CA ALA A 281 49.30 -30.02 3.08
C ALA A 281 48.17 -30.53 3.99
N ILE A 282 47.24 -31.27 3.39
CA ILE A 282 46.16 -31.99 4.08
C ILE A 282 46.28 -33.44 3.63
N ASP A 283 46.62 -34.35 4.53
CA ASP A 283 46.93 -35.74 4.19
C ASP A 283 45.65 -36.58 4.02
N GLU A 284 44.80 -36.56 5.04
CA GLU A 284 43.50 -37.23 5.04
C GLU A 284 42.48 -36.24 5.61
N LEU A 285 41.40 -35.94 4.87
CA LEU A 285 40.27 -35.17 5.37
C LEU A 285 38.98 -35.89 5.03
N SER A 286 38.12 -36.06 6.02
CA SER A 286 36.77 -36.56 5.84
C SER A 286 35.77 -35.76 6.65
N VAL A 287 34.51 -35.79 6.20
CA VAL A 287 33.42 -35.05 6.81
C VAL A 287 32.44 -36.04 7.40
N ALA A 288 32.04 -35.83 8.64
CA ALA A 288 31.11 -36.70 9.35
C ALA A 288 29.92 -35.94 9.93
N THR A 289 28.76 -36.59 9.95
CA THR A 289 27.52 -36.09 10.58
C THR A 289 26.94 -37.17 11.49
N GLY A 290 26.49 -36.79 12.69
CA GLY A 290 25.95 -37.74 13.68
C GLY A 290 26.97 -38.81 14.12
N ALA A 291 26.48 -39.96 14.59
CA ALA A 291 27.36 -41.03 15.11
C ALA A 291 28.08 -41.83 14.01
N ASN A 292 27.46 -42.04 12.83
CA ASN A 292 27.82 -43.14 11.93
C ASN A 292 28.00 -42.80 10.44
N THR A 293 27.85 -41.53 10.01
CA THR A 293 27.94 -41.17 8.59
C THR A 293 29.23 -40.41 8.32
N ILE A 294 30.28 -41.14 7.93
CA ILE A 294 31.55 -40.59 7.44
C ILE A 294 31.54 -40.66 5.91
N LYS A 295 31.82 -39.54 5.25
CA LYS A 295 31.95 -39.46 3.79
C LYS A 295 33.27 -38.77 3.45
N SER A 296 34.04 -39.40 2.57
CA SER A 296 35.35 -38.92 2.13
C SER A 296 35.29 -37.95 0.95
N TRP A 297 34.15 -37.86 0.26
CA TRP A 297 34.02 -37.03 -0.94
C TRP A 297 32.85 -36.07 -0.86
N LEU A 298 31.63 -36.59 -0.69
CA LEU A 298 30.39 -35.81 -0.72
C LEU A 298 29.44 -36.22 0.41
N LEU A 299 28.99 -35.23 1.18
CA LEU A 299 28.04 -35.39 2.26
C LEU A 299 26.68 -34.78 1.85
N PRO A 300 25.62 -35.58 1.61
CA PRO A 300 24.29 -35.04 1.40
C PRO A 300 23.74 -34.43 2.70
N LEU A 301 23.07 -33.28 2.60
CA LEU A 301 22.45 -32.60 3.73
C LEU A 301 20.97 -32.97 3.85
N ASP A 302 20.47 -33.02 5.08
CA ASP A 302 19.05 -33.15 5.37
C ASP A 302 18.33 -31.84 4.99
N LEU A 303 17.42 -31.90 4.02
CA LEU A 303 16.64 -30.75 3.55
C LEU A 303 15.65 -30.22 4.59
N THR A 304 15.58 -30.80 5.78
CA THR A 304 14.85 -30.25 6.93
C THR A 304 15.76 -29.56 7.95
N LYS A 305 17.06 -29.47 7.67
CA LYS A 305 18.08 -28.91 8.58
C LYS A 305 19.02 -27.91 7.89
N THR A 306 19.88 -27.29 8.69
CA THR A 306 20.96 -26.38 8.28
C THR A 306 22.31 -26.91 8.76
N PRO A 307 23.38 -26.87 7.95
CA PRO A 307 24.69 -27.38 8.37
C PRO A 307 25.32 -26.46 9.41
N SER A 308 25.84 -27.03 10.50
CA SER A 308 26.59 -26.30 11.53
C SER A 308 27.87 -27.05 11.88
N LEU A 309 28.96 -26.31 12.10
CA LEU A 309 30.25 -26.92 12.46
C LEU A 309 30.23 -27.39 13.93
N ASP A 310 30.38 -28.69 14.13
CA ASP A 310 30.63 -29.28 15.45
C ASP A 310 32.10 -29.05 15.83
N VAL A 311 32.35 -27.92 16.50
CA VAL A 311 33.70 -27.50 16.92
C VAL A 311 34.30 -28.48 17.91
N ASP A 312 33.52 -28.95 18.88
CA ASP A 312 34.02 -29.85 19.93
C ASP A 312 34.39 -31.21 19.34
N GLY A 313 33.55 -31.76 18.45
CA GLY A 313 33.85 -32.99 17.71
C GLY A 313 35.03 -32.82 16.75
N THR A 314 35.13 -31.69 16.05
CA THR A 314 36.24 -31.40 15.14
C THR A 314 37.58 -31.30 15.87
N LEU A 315 37.63 -30.62 17.02
CA LEU A 315 38.85 -30.51 17.83
C LEU A 315 39.27 -31.83 18.49
N GLN A 316 38.42 -32.86 18.48
CA GLN A 316 38.78 -34.20 18.96
C GLN A 316 39.41 -35.07 17.86
N GLU A 317 38.97 -34.89 16.61
CA GLU A 317 39.28 -35.78 15.49
C GLU A 317 40.26 -35.17 14.47
N LEU A 318 40.52 -33.86 14.55
CA LEU A 318 41.47 -33.16 13.69
C LEU A 318 42.84 -33.07 14.38
N THR A 319 43.88 -33.50 13.68
CA THR A 319 45.27 -33.49 14.16
C THR A 319 46.15 -32.58 13.31
N PHE A 320 47.14 -31.96 13.95
CA PHE A 320 48.06 -31.04 13.30
C PHE A 320 49.49 -31.56 13.45
N THR A 321 50.23 -31.59 12.35
CA THR A 321 51.63 -32.04 12.32
C THR A 321 52.54 -30.95 11.77
N SER A 322 53.77 -30.87 12.26
CA SER A 322 54.81 -30.03 11.67
C SER A 322 56.12 -30.81 11.62
N GLN A 323 56.67 -30.97 10.41
CA GLN A 323 57.82 -31.85 10.14
C GLN A 323 57.57 -33.28 10.64
N GLY A 324 56.32 -33.76 10.56
CA GLY A 324 55.90 -35.08 11.04
C GLY A 324 55.75 -35.22 12.57
N LEU A 325 55.91 -34.15 13.35
CA LEU A 325 55.64 -34.14 14.80
C LEU A 325 54.24 -33.64 15.09
N ILE A 326 53.49 -34.35 15.95
CA ILE A 326 52.16 -33.92 16.40
C ILE A 326 52.28 -32.65 17.25
N VAL A 327 51.56 -31.61 16.86
CA VAL A 327 51.50 -30.33 17.58
C VAL A 327 50.30 -30.34 18.52
N ASN A 328 50.52 -29.93 19.77
CA ASN A 328 49.44 -29.83 20.75
C ASN A 328 48.68 -28.52 20.59
N VAL A 329 47.35 -28.59 20.62
CA VAL A 329 46.43 -27.46 20.47
C VAL A 329 45.62 -27.29 21.76
N ASP A 330 45.57 -26.07 22.30
CA ASP A 330 44.73 -25.76 23.46
C ASP A 330 43.28 -25.57 22.98
N LYS A 331 42.50 -26.64 23.11
CA LYS A 331 41.10 -26.69 22.67
C LYS A 331 40.22 -25.62 23.33
N ALA A 332 40.47 -25.29 24.60
CA ALA A 332 39.68 -24.30 25.32
C ALA A 332 39.99 -22.89 24.79
N LEU A 333 41.27 -22.57 24.60
CA LEU A 333 41.69 -21.29 24.03
C LEU A 333 41.19 -21.12 22.58
N VAL A 334 41.30 -22.16 21.75
CA VAL A 334 40.78 -22.14 20.38
C VAL A 334 39.29 -21.83 20.35
N LYS A 335 38.49 -22.44 21.24
CA LYS A 335 37.05 -22.18 21.31
C LYS A 335 36.74 -20.73 21.66
N THR A 336 37.49 -20.13 22.58
CA THR A 336 37.37 -18.71 22.91
C THR A 336 37.71 -17.82 21.72
N LEU A 337 38.83 -18.08 21.04
CA LEU A 337 39.25 -17.31 19.85
C LEU A 337 38.25 -17.46 18.68
N TYR A 338 37.72 -18.66 18.48
CA TYR A 338 36.68 -18.94 17.49
C TYR A 338 35.39 -18.14 17.78
N ASN A 339 34.93 -18.15 19.03
CA ASN A 339 33.74 -17.38 19.43
C ASN A 339 33.97 -15.86 19.31
N GLN A 340 35.16 -15.37 19.62
CA GLN A 340 35.51 -13.96 19.39
C GLN A 340 35.43 -13.62 17.89
N LYS A 341 35.97 -14.46 17.01
CA LYS A 341 35.87 -14.25 15.55
C LYS A 341 34.45 -14.30 15.01
N ARG A 342 33.58 -15.10 15.62
CA ARG A 342 32.15 -15.10 15.25
C ARG A 342 31.46 -13.78 15.56
N THR A 343 31.93 -13.03 16.56
CA THR A 343 31.30 -11.76 16.98
C THR A 343 31.92 -10.52 16.33
N GLU A 344 33.16 -10.58 15.84
CA GLU A 344 33.90 -9.48 15.19
C GLU A 344 33.18 -8.87 13.96
N GLY A 345 32.19 -9.56 13.38
CA GLY A 345 31.37 -9.10 12.26
C GLY A 345 29.87 -8.94 12.55
N LEU A 346 29.46 -8.91 13.82
CA LEU A 346 28.08 -8.62 14.19
C LEU A 346 27.75 -7.16 13.84
N GLN A 347 27.01 -6.97 12.76
CA GLN A 347 26.56 -5.64 12.34
C GLN A 347 25.46 -5.13 13.28
N SER A 348 25.60 -3.87 13.68
CA SER A 348 24.55 -3.11 14.35
C SER A 348 23.49 -2.67 13.36
N ILE A 349 22.28 -2.43 13.88
CA ILE A 349 21.19 -1.80 13.13
C ILE A 349 21.67 -0.46 12.55
N VAL A 350 21.64 -0.31 11.21
CA VAL A 350 22.03 0.94 10.53
C VAL A 350 21.10 2.09 10.99
N PRO A 351 21.57 3.28 11.38
CA PRO A 351 20.69 4.39 11.76
C PRO A 351 19.71 4.80 10.66
N LEU A 352 18.55 5.38 11.00
CA LEU A 352 17.55 5.79 10.01
C LEU A 352 18.08 6.79 8.97
N GLU A 353 18.96 7.70 9.39
CA GLU A 353 19.60 8.72 8.54
C GLU A 353 20.55 8.13 7.49
N GLU A 354 21.04 6.91 7.70
CA GLU A 354 21.92 6.19 6.76
C GLU A 354 21.15 5.28 5.80
N ARG A 355 19.81 5.30 5.87
CA ARG A 355 18.90 4.49 5.04
C ARG A 355 18.10 5.30 4.03
N ASP A 356 18.25 6.62 4.02
CA ASP A 356 17.56 7.51 3.10
C ASP A 356 18.49 8.64 2.64
N ILE A 357 18.04 9.38 1.63
CA ILE A 357 18.72 10.60 1.20
C ILE A 357 18.33 11.71 2.17
N ASN A 358 19.34 12.27 2.85
CA ASN A 358 19.12 13.39 3.75
C ASN A 358 18.63 14.62 2.97
N ILE A 359 17.46 15.11 3.38
CA ILE A 359 16.90 16.35 2.86
C ILE A 359 17.72 17.51 3.44
N PRO A 360 18.17 18.47 2.60
CA PRO A 360 18.99 19.57 3.08
C PRO A 360 18.20 20.47 4.04
N GLU A 361 18.89 21.02 5.05
CA GLU A 361 18.33 22.05 5.92
C GLU A 361 17.97 23.32 5.12
N THR A 362 16.84 23.92 5.50
CA THR A 362 16.28 25.12 4.87
C THR A 362 16.49 26.33 5.78
N VAL A 363 16.60 27.51 5.17
CA VAL A 363 16.71 28.78 5.90
C VAL A 363 15.49 29.64 5.61
N ASP A 364 14.85 30.17 6.66
CA ASP A 364 13.80 31.17 6.49
C ASP A 364 14.40 32.49 5.98
N ARG A 365 14.10 32.80 4.72
CA ARG A 365 14.54 34.02 4.03
C ARG A 365 13.59 35.19 4.21
N ASN A 366 12.48 35.02 4.93
CA ASN A 366 11.43 36.03 5.11
C ASN A 366 10.95 36.63 3.78
N ILE A 367 10.68 35.78 2.80
CA ILE A 367 10.38 36.16 1.41
C ILE A 367 9.16 37.10 1.34
N GLU A 368 8.16 36.86 2.19
CA GLU A 368 6.89 37.59 2.19
C GLU A 368 7.04 39.08 2.55
N ASN A 369 8.06 39.45 3.34
CA ASN A 369 8.21 40.80 3.89
C ASN A 369 8.28 41.88 2.79
N TYR A 370 7.27 42.74 2.74
CA TYR A 370 7.25 43.88 1.81
C TYR A 370 7.80 45.16 2.45
N TYR A 371 8.74 45.83 1.75
CA TYR A 371 9.24 47.14 2.14
C TYR A 371 8.72 48.19 1.17
N SER A 372 7.94 49.16 1.68
CA SER A 372 7.32 50.17 0.82
C SER A 372 8.33 51.01 0.05
N ILE A 373 8.08 51.19 -1.25
CA ILE A 373 8.88 52.06 -2.12
C ILE A 373 8.76 53.53 -1.70
N GLN A 374 7.68 53.92 -1.02
CA GLN A 374 7.48 55.30 -0.53
C GLN A 374 8.59 55.72 0.43
N ASN A 375 9.17 54.77 1.17
CA ASN A 375 10.30 55.01 2.06
C ASN A 375 11.62 55.29 1.34
N GLN A 376 11.69 55.00 0.04
CA GLN A 376 12.88 55.18 -0.79
C GLN A 376 12.86 56.51 -1.56
N PHE A 377 11.71 57.22 -1.57
CA PHE A 377 11.62 58.54 -2.18
C PHE A 377 12.45 59.57 -1.41
N PRO A 378 12.98 60.60 -2.10
CA PRO A 378 13.63 61.72 -1.45
C PRO A 378 12.70 62.41 -0.43
N ALA A 379 13.25 62.82 0.71
CA ALA A 379 12.47 63.34 1.85
C ALA A 379 11.58 64.56 1.52
N ASN A 380 11.89 65.32 0.47
CA ASN A 380 11.06 66.45 0.02
C ASN A 380 9.69 66.03 -0.51
N TYR A 381 9.50 64.77 -0.95
CA TYR A 381 8.20 64.22 -1.33
C TYR A 381 7.27 64.06 -0.12
N GLY A 382 7.83 63.77 1.06
CA GLY A 382 7.10 63.76 2.33
C GLY A 382 6.19 62.55 2.57
N ILE A 383 6.39 61.46 1.83
CA ILE A 383 5.56 60.24 1.85
C ILE A 383 6.21 59.03 2.55
N GLY A 384 7.51 59.09 2.84
CA GLY A 384 8.20 58.02 3.59
C GLY A 384 8.03 58.15 5.11
N ASN A 385 8.64 57.25 5.87
CA ASN A 385 8.57 57.16 7.34
C ASN A 385 8.80 58.48 8.11
N THR A 386 9.61 59.41 7.58
CA THR A 386 9.83 60.71 8.22
C THR A 386 8.63 61.65 8.11
N GLY A 387 7.78 61.47 7.09
CA GLY A 387 6.60 62.28 6.82
C GLY A 387 6.90 63.76 6.56
N LEU A 388 5.83 64.57 6.59
CA LEU A 388 5.90 66.03 6.52
C LEU A 388 5.86 66.65 7.93
N PRO A 389 6.60 67.73 8.21
CA PRO A 389 6.52 68.44 9.48
C PRO A 389 5.12 69.00 9.74
N ASN A 390 4.66 69.00 10.99
CA ASN A 390 3.34 69.55 11.35
C ASN A 390 3.13 71.03 10.96
N SER A 391 4.22 71.77 10.76
CA SER A 391 4.24 73.18 10.35
C SER A 391 3.93 73.43 8.87
N VAL A 392 3.87 72.40 8.01
CA VAL A 392 3.55 72.58 6.58
C VAL A 392 2.07 72.88 6.36
N SER A 393 1.74 73.52 5.22
CA SER A 393 0.35 73.86 4.88
C SER A 393 -0.53 72.61 4.69
N GLU A 394 -1.83 72.75 4.97
CA GLU A 394 -2.82 71.69 4.72
C GLU A 394 -2.85 71.25 3.24
N THR A 395 -2.62 72.19 2.33
CA THR A 395 -2.47 71.88 0.90
C THR A 395 -1.29 70.95 0.62
N ARG A 396 -0.15 71.14 1.31
CA ARG A 396 1.03 70.28 1.14
C ARG A 396 0.80 68.89 1.73
N LYS A 397 0.12 68.81 2.89
CA LYS A 397 -0.31 67.53 3.48
C LYS A 397 -1.24 66.77 2.54
N ALA A 398 -2.23 67.46 1.96
CA ALA A 398 -3.15 66.86 0.99
C ALA A 398 -2.44 66.34 -0.27
N GLN A 399 -1.46 67.07 -0.79
CA GLN A 399 -0.63 66.60 -1.92
C GLN A 399 0.18 65.34 -1.58
N GLY A 400 0.75 65.27 -0.37
CA GLY A 400 1.44 64.07 0.10
C GLY A 400 0.51 62.87 0.13
N LYS A 401 -0.68 63.03 0.74
CA LYS A 401 -1.73 62.00 0.75
C LYS A 401 -2.15 61.58 -0.66
N GLN A 402 -2.34 62.52 -1.58
CA GLN A 402 -2.69 62.21 -2.97
C GLN A 402 -1.62 61.36 -3.67
N LEU A 403 -0.33 61.66 -3.45
CA LEU A 403 0.76 60.86 -4.02
C LEU A 403 0.84 59.47 -3.37
N THR A 404 0.69 59.37 -2.04
CA THR A 404 0.58 58.08 -1.35
C THR A 404 -0.55 57.25 -1.93
N SER A 405 -1.76 57.81 -2.09
CA SER A 405 -2.90 57.11 -2.72
C SER A 405 -2.59 56.62 -4.13
N TYR A 406 -1.88 57.41 -4.93
CA TYR A 406 -1.50 57.02 -6.29
C TYR A 406 -0.52 55.83 -6.31
N LEU A 407 0.46 55.82 -5.39
CA LEU A 407 1.47 54.78 -5.33
C LEU A 407 0.96 53.45 -4.78
N VAL A 408 -0.02 53.49 -3.86
CA VAL A 408 -0.64 52.29 -3.26
C VAL A 408 -1.15 51.31 -4.30
N PHE A 409 -1.65 51.78 -5.46
CA PHE A 409 -2.07 50.90 -6.55
C PHE A 409 -0.95 49.97 -7.05
N PHE A 410 0.25 50.51 -7.21
CA PHE A 410 1.42 49.74 -7.66
C PHE A 410 2.01 48.90 -6.51
N GLU A 411 2.03 49.46 -5.30
CA GLU A 411 2.57 48.78 -4.13
C GLU A 411 1.74 47.55 -3.74
N GLN A 412 0.41 47.60 -3.87
CA GLN A 412 -0.42 46.43 -3.59
C GLN A 412 -0.14 45.30 -4.58
N LEU A 413 0.07 45.62 -5.86
CA LEU A 413 0.45 44.63 -6.86
C LEU A 413 1.79 43.97 -6.51
N LEU A 414 2.80 44.77 -6.14
CA LEU A 414 4.10 44.27 -5.73
C LEU A 414 4.00 43.39 -4.48
N ALA A 415 3.33 43.88 -3.43
CA ALA A 415 3.13 43.14 -2.18
C ALA A 415 2.42 41.80 -2.40
N ASN A 416 1.45 41.75 -3.33
CA ASN A 416 0.79 40.51 -3.73
C ASN A 416 1.78 39.54 -4.38
N TYR A 417 2.70 39.99 -5.24
CA TYR A 417 3.72 39.11 -5.83
C TYR A 417 4.73 38.58 -4.80
N PHE A 418 5.12 39.37 -3.81
CA PHE A 418 5.94 38.88 -2.69
C PHE A 418 5.21 37.79 -1.90
N SER A 419 3.93 38.01 -1.58
CA SER A 419 3.10 37.00 -0.89
C SER A 419 2.88 35.76 -1.76
N GLN A 420 2.67 35.94 -3.07
CA GLN A 420 2.55 34.83 -4.03
C GLN A 420 3.79 33.95 -4.06
N THR A 421 4.99 34.55 -4.05
CA THR A 421 6.26 33.84 -4.05
C THR A 421 6.46 33.08 -2.74
N ALA A 422 6.19 33.72 -1.61
CA ALA A 422 6.30 33.09 -0.29
C ALA A 422 5.32 31.91 -0.11
N ASN A 423 4.13 32.01 -0.70
CA ASN A 423 3.11 30.97 -0.61
C ASN A 423 3.15 29.94 -1.76
N PHE A 424 4.18 29.97 -2.62
CA PHE A 424 4.30 29.04 -3.76
C PHE A 424 4.19 27.56 -3.34
N LYS A 425 4.71 27.20 -2.16
CA LYS A 425 4.60 25.83 -1.63
C LYS A 425 3.16 25.34 -1.44
N LYS A 426 2.19 26.23 -1.15
CA LYS A 426 0.77 25.86 -0.99
C LYS A 426 0.13 25.48 -2.33
N LEU A 427 0.70 25.95 -3.44
CA LEU A 427 0.31 25.52 -4.78
C LEU A 427 0.86 24.13 -5.11
N MET A 428 2.02 23.80 -4.56
CA MET A 428 2.73 22.52 -4.77
C MET A 428 2.46 21.48 -3.66
N SER A 429 1.50 21.75 -2.78
CA SER A 429 1.11 20.86 -1.69
C SER A 429 0.07 19.83 -2.15
N PHE A 430 -0.07 18.76 -1.37
CA PHE A 430 -1.16 17.79 -1.55
C PHE A 430 -2.41 18.20 -0.76
N ASP A 431 -2.55 19.47 -0.40
CA ASP A 431 -3.73 19.98 0.29
C ASP A 431 -4.87 20.22 -0.71
N GLY A 432 -6.03 19.63 -0.43
CA GLY A 432 -7.26 19.79 -1.20
C GLY A 432 -8.31 20.69 -0.51
N GLU A 433 -8.12 21.02 0.77
CA GLU A 433 -9.04 21.87 1.54
C GLU A 433 -8.79 23.35 1.25
N ASP A 434 -7.52 23.77 1.24
CA ASP A 434 -7.14 25.13 0.81
C ASP A 434 -7.04 25.23 -0.72
N THR A 435 -8.06 25.86 -1.28
CA THR A 435 -8.22 26.12 -2.72
C THR A 435 -7.73 27.49 -3.16
N LYS A 436 -7.10 28.26 -2.24
CA LYS A 436 -6.47 29.54 -2.58
C LYS A 436 -5.32 29.32 -3.55
N THR A 437 -5.30 30.15 -4.58
CA THR A 437 -4.30 30.11 -5.65
C THR A 437 -3.59 31.44 -5.88
N TYR A 438 -4.21 32.53 -5.40
CA TYR A 438 -3.59 33.83 -5.31
C TYR A 438 -3.41 34.18 -3.84
N PHE A 439 -2.34 34.91 -3.56
CA PHE A 439 -1.99 35.35 -2.22
C PHE A 439 -1.75 36.86 -2.23
N ASN A 440 -2.06 37.48 -1.11
CA ASN A 440 -1.92 38.91 -0.89
C ASN A 440 -1.55 39.20 0.55
N GLN A 441 -1.09 40.42 0.80
CA GLN A 441 -0.76 40.90 2.12
C GLN A 441 -1.22 42.34 2.32
N SER A 442 -1.48 42.70 3.58
CA SER A 442 -1.89 44.05 3.95
C SER A 442 -0.70 45.01 3.95
N LEU A 443 -0.94 46.24 3.47
CA LEU A 443 0.04 47.32 3.49
C LEU A 443 -0.09 48.25 4.70
N LEU A 444 -1.06 48.02 5.60
CA LEU A 444 -1.34 48.91 6.75
C LEU A 444 -0.12 49.11 7.66
N ASP A 445 0.71 48.08 7.83
CA ASP A 445 1.93 48.15 8.65
C ASP A 445 3.17 48.57 7.84
N ALA A 446 3.09 48.50 6.51
CA ALA A 446 4.21 48.79 5.61
C ALA A 446 4.24 50.26 5.14
N ILE A 447 3.08 50.92 5.07
CA ILE A 447 2.91 52.29 4.57
C ILE A 447 2.40 53.19 5.71
N PRO A 448 3.20 54.15 6.19
CA PRO A 448 2.79 55.08 7.23
C PRO A 448 1.59 55.93 6.81
N GLY A 449 0.54 55.95 7.64
CA GLY A 449 -0.64 56.78 7.41
C GLY A 449 -1.52 56.31 6.26
N LEU A 450 -1.44 55.03 5.86
CA LEU A 450 -2.32 54.45 4.86
C LEU A 450 -3.81 54.58 5.26
N GLU A 451 -4.11 54.47 6.55
CA GLU A 451 -5.47 54.63 7.09
C GLU A 451 -6.10 55.99 6.76
N ASP A 452 -5.30 57.03 6.53
CA ASP A 452 -5.78 58.38 6.23
C ASP A 452 -6.27 58.54 4.78
N VAL A 453 -5.93 57.60 3.90
CA VAL A 453 -6.25 57.64 2.47
C VAL A 453 -7.18 56.51 2.02
N LEU A 454 -7.41 55.52 2.88
CA LEU A 454 -8.41 54.48 2.66
C LEU A 454 -9.82 55.00 2.95
N VAL A 455 -10.82 54.39 2.31
CA VAL A 455 -12.24 54.66 2.61
C VAL A 455 -12.56 54.19 4.04
N SER A 456 -12.18 52.95 4.38
CA SER A 456 -12.06 52.45 5.74
C SER A 456 -11.10 51.26 5.80
N LYS A 457 -10.69 50.85 7.00
CA LYS A 457 -9.85 49.64 7.19
C LYS A 457 -10.63 48.38 6.81
N GLU A 458 -11.92 48.36 7.10
CA GLU A 458 -12.83 47.27 6.81
C GLU A 458 -12.99 47.09 5.29
N SER A 459 -13.22 48.17 4.53
CA SER A 459 -13.35 48.07 3.07
C SER A 459 -12.07 47.61 2.39
N TYR A 460 -10.91 47.98 2.95
CA TYR A 460 -9.62 47.52 2.44
C TYR A 460 -9.38 46.04 2.72
N GLN A 461 -9.76 45.56 3.91
CA GLN A 461 -9.70 44.14 4.22
C GLN A 461 -10.64 43.33 3.32
N GLU A 462 -11.88 43.81 3.08
CA GLU A 462 -12.83 43.19 2.15
C GLU A 462 -12.24 43.08 0.73
N TYR A 463 -11.55 44.11 0.24
CA TYR A 463 -10.85 44.07 -1.06
C TYR A 463 -9.74 43.00 -1.11
N LEU A 464 -8.96 42.85 -0.03
CA LEU A 464 -7.94 41.80 0.03
C LEU A 464 -8.60 40.40 0.08
N ASP A 465 -9.71 40.26 0.80
CA ASP A 465 -10.41 39.01 0.92
C ASP A 465 -11.12 38.61 -0.39
N GLU A 466 -11.52 39.56 -1.23
CA GLU A 466 -12.17 39.32 -2.52
C GLU A 466 -11.31 38.46 -3.47
N ILE A 467 -9.99 38.70 -3.52
CA ILE A 467 -9.04 37.91 -4.33
C ILE A 467 -8.93 36.47 -3.83
N ASN A 468 -9.22 36.26 -2.54
CA ASN A 468 -9.14 34.98 -1.86
C ASN A 468 -10.47 34.20 -1.89
N VAL A 469 -11.53 34.74 -2.51
CA VAL A 469 -12.81 34.05 -2.64
C VAL A 469 -12.67 32.82 -3.52
N ASP A 470 -13.17 31.69 -3.01
CA ASP A 470 -13.22 30.47 -3.79
C ASP A 470 -14.21 30.60 -4.94
N THR A 471 -13.69 30.40 -6.14
CA THR A 471 -14.44 30.48 -7.38
C THR A 471 -14.16 29.24 -8.21
N THR A 472 -15.03 28.92 -9.16
CA THR A 472 -14.77 27.84 -10.12
C THR A 472 -13.42 28.02 -10.83
N ALA A 473 -12.98 29.26 -11.04
CA ALA A 473 -11.67 29.58 -11.61
C ALA A 473 -10.49 29.23 -10.67
N SER A 474 -10.61 29.44 -9.34
CA SER A 474 -9.59 29.02 -8.38
C SER A 474 -9.45 27.49 -8.36
N LEU A 475 -10.58 26.77 -8.35
CA LEU A 475 -10.60 25.32 -8.42
C LEU A 475 -9.94 24.80 -9.71
N GLN A 476 -10.24 25.39 -10.87
CA GLN A 476 -9.60 25.01 -12.13
C GLN A 476 -8.09 25.22 -12.10
N ARG A 477 -7.58 26.28 -11.46
CA ARG A 477 -6.14 26.51 -11.29
C ARG A 477 -5.54 25.47 -10.35
N LYS A 478 -6.13 25.23 -9.17
CA LYS A 478 -5.66 24.21 -8.22
C LYS A 478 -5.61 22.82 -8.87
N ASN A 479 -6.62 22.48 -9.66
CA ASN A 479 -6.67 21.24 -10.44
C ASN A 479 -5.48 21.07 -11.42
N LYS A 480 -4.99 22.16 -12.03
CA LYS A 480 -3.79 22.12 -12.89
C LYS A 480 -2.53 21.80 -12.10
N PHE A 481 -2.37 22.39 -10.91
CA PHE A 481 -1.24 22.06 -10.03
C PHE A 481 -1.29 20.59 -9.58
N LEU A 482 -2.45 20.10 -9.15
CA LEU A 482 -2.60 18.69 -8.77
C LEU A 482 -2.34 17.74 -9.95
N ASN A 483 -2.77 18.09 -11.17
CA ASN A 483 -2.43 17.31 -12.37
C ASN A 483 -0.93 17.26 -12.62
N HIS A 484 -0.21 18.37 -12.41
CA HIS A 484 1.24 18.40 -12.52
C HIS A 484 1.91 17.50 -11.48
N LEU A 485 1.42 17.49 -10.23
CA LEU A 485 1.93 16.63 -9.17
C LEU A 485 1.65 15.15 -9.45
N LEU A 486 0.44 14.80 -9.88
CA LEU A 486 0.07 13.43 -10.32
C LEU A 486 0.95 12.95 -11.48
N ALA A 487 1.28 13.83 -12.42
CA ALA A 487 2.11 13.48 -13.58
C ALA A 487 3.54 13.06 -13.19
N ARG A 488 4.07 13.51 -12.04
CA ARG A 488 5.38 13.05 -11.52
C ARG A 488 5.38 11.55 -11.22
N PHE A 489 4.21 11.00 -10.94
CA PHE A 489 3.98 9.58 -10.67
C PHE A 489 3.34 8.84 -11.85
N SER A 490 3.23 9.49 -13.02
CA SER A 490 2.54 8.96 -14.20
C SER A 490 1.06 8.63 -13.98
N GLU A 491 0.39 9.33 -13.06
CA GLU A 491 -1.02 9.11 -12.74
C GLU A 491 -1.93 10.14 -13.41
N GLN A 492 -3.14 9.71 -13.76
CA GLN A 492 -4.14 10.54 -14.45
C GLN A 492 -5.55 10.26 -13.91
N PHE A 493 -6.38 11.31 -13.87
CA PHE A 493 -7.76 11.29 -13.35
C PHE A 493 -8.78 11.76 -14.41
N THR A 494 -8.41 11.68 -15.70
CA THR A 494 -9.21 12.24 -16.80
C THR A 494 -10.58 11.59 -16.91
N GLY A 495 -10.65 10.24 -16.92
CA GLY A 495 -11.92 9.51 -17.01
C GLY A 495 -12.84 9.77 -15.82
N TYR A 496 -12.30 9.73 -14.60
CA TYR A 496 -13.01 10.07 -13.38
C TYR A 496 -13.60 11.47 -13.41
N GLY A 497 -12.78 12.47 -13.77
CA GLY A 497 -13.21 13.86 -13.84
C GLY A 497 -14.28 14.13 -14.91
N MET A 498 -14.26 13.40 -16.02
CA MET A 498 -15.30 13.51 -17.06
C MET A 498 -16.64 12.91 -16.60
N LEU A 499 -16.62 11.78 -15.90
CA LEU A 499 -17.84 11.14 -15.41
C LEU A 499 -18.51 11.96 -14.32
N LEU A 500 -17.74 12.51 -13.39
CA LEU A 500 -18.26 13.45 -12.39
C LEU A 500 -18.98 14.66 -13.01
N GLN A 501 -18.58 15.10 -14.21
CA GLN A 501 -19.22 16.22 -14.90
C GLN A 501 -20.51 15.83 -15.63
N ASN A 502 -20.65 14.57 -16.03
CA ASN A 502 -21.83 14.08 -16.75
C ASN A 502 -23.04 13.85 -15.83
N ASP A 503 -22.84 13.75 -14.52
CA ASP A 503 -23.93 13.65 -13.53
C ASP A 503 -24.78 14.95 -13.43
N VAL A 504 -24.44 16.01 -14.19
CA VAL A 504 -25.03 17.37 -14.09
C VAL A 504 -25.74 17.81 -15.37
N THR A 505 -26.39 16.91 -16.10
CA THR A 505 -27.05 17.34 -17.36
C THR A 505 -28.23 18.30 -17.17
N ASP A 506 -28.67 18.62 -15.94
CA ASP A 506 -29.74 19.60 -15.68
C ASP A 506 -29.68 20.21 -14.25
N THR A 507 -28.80 21.19 -13.92
CA THR A 507 -29.01 22.17 -12.81
C THR A 507 -27.88 23.23 -12.64
N GLU A 508 -28.13 24.19 -11.74
CA GLU A 508 -27.51 25.49 -11.43
C GLU A 508 -25.97 25.52 -11.17
N ASN A 509 -25.36 26.71 -11.17
CA ASN A 509 -23.90 26.93 -11.01
C ASN A 509 -23.28 26.32 -9.73
N ASP A 510 -24.06 26.11 -8.67
CA ASP A 510 -23.58 25.60 -7.37
C ASP A 510 -23.14 24.12 -7.45
N ASP A 511 -23.74 23.32 -8.33
CA ASP A 511 -23.39 21.91 -8.52
C ASP A 511 -22.01 21.74 -9.18
N ALA A 512 -21.69 22.59 -10.16
CA ALA A 512 -20.40 22.57 -10.86
C ALA A 512 -19.21 22.92 -9.94
N TYR A 513 -19.43 23.83 -8.99
CA TYR A 513 -18.45 24.17 -7.96
C TYR A 513 -18.21 22.98 -7.02
N ALA A 514 -19.29 22.37 -6.50
CA ALA A 514 -19.19 21.22 -5.59
C ALA A 514 -18.44 20.04 -6.22
N ILE A 515 -18.70 19.74 -7.50
CA ILE A 515 -18.02 18.67 -8.22
C ILE A 515 -16.55 18.96 -8.44
N SER A 516 -16.22 20.18 -8.84
CA SER A 516 -14.83 20.60 -9.02
C SER A 516 -14.05 20.52 -7.71
N LYS A 517 -14.70 20.87 -6.58
CA LYS A 517 -14.12 20.76 -5.25
C LYS A 517 -13.93 19.30 -4.84
N LYS A 518 -14.91 18.44 -5.07
CA LYS A 518 -14.78 16.98 -4.84
C LYS A 518 -13.61 16.39 -5.62
N LEU A 519 -13.46 16.71 -6.90
CA LEU A 519 -12.34 16.24 -7.71
C LEU A 519 -10.97 16.67 -7.17
N ILE A 520 -10.87 17.89 -6.61
CA ILE A 520 -9.64 18.38 -5.97
C ILE A 520 -9.33 17.57 -4.70
N LEU A 521 -10.33 17.34 -3.85
CA LEU A 521 -10.19 16.57 -2.62
C LEU A 521 -9.75 15.12 -2.93
N ASP A 522 -10.38 14.47 -3.91
CA ASP A 522 -10.06 13.09 -4.28
C ASP A 522 -8.63 12.97 -4.84
N LYS A 523 -8.18 13.94 -5.65
CA LYS A 523 -6.79 13.98 -6.15
C LYS A 523 -5.77 14.23 -5.06
N ALA A 524 -6.06 15.17 -4.16
CA ALA A 524 -5.23 15.48 -3.00
C ALA A 524 -5.08 14.24 -2.12
N LYS A 525 -6.19 13.58 -1.78
CA LYS A 525 -6.20 12.32 -1.01
C LYS A 525 -5.41 11.21 -1.70
N PHE A 526 -5.58 11.03 -3.01
CA PHE A 526 -4.81 10.05 -3.78
C PHE A 526 -3.30 10.31 -3.72
N LEU A 527 -2.86 11.58 -3.82
CA LEU A 527 -1.45 11.97 -3.68
C LEU A 527 -0.92 11.75 -2.26
N GLN A 528 -1.71 12.07 -1.23
CA GLN A 528 -1.37 11.86 0.18
C GLN A 528 -1.20 10.36 0.53
N GLU A 529 -2.04 9.51 -0.04
CA GLU A 529 -1.97 8.05 0.19
C GLU A 529 -1.02 7.34 -0.79
N TYR A 530 -0.49 8.06 -1.78
CA TYR A 530 0.28 7.50 -2.89
C TYR A 530 1.41 6.56 -2.50
N PRO A 531 2.26 6.84 -1.48
CA PRO A 531 3.34 5.92 -1.09
C PRO A 531 2.82 4.54 -0.73
N SER A 532 1.69 4.47 -0.02
CA SER A 532 1.11 3.20 0.40
C SER A 532 0.52 2.42 -0.78
N ILE A 533 -0.25 3.10 -1.65
CA ILE A 533 -0.96 2.45 -2.77
C ILE A 533 -0.08 2.17 -3.98
N SER A 534 1.09 2.82 -4.10
CA SER A 534 2.05 2.59 -5.18
C SER A 534 3.06 1.50 -4.85
N ALA A 535 3.63 1.53 -3.63
CA ALA A 535 4.56 0.51 -3.16
C ALA A 535 3.86 -0.84 -2.94
N ALA A 536 2.64 -0.82 -2.42
CA ALA A 536 1.92 -2.03 -2.01
C ALA A 536 0.86 -2.51 -3.02
N ARG A 537 0.95 -2.17 -4.32
CA ARG A 537 -0.10 -2.48 -5.33
C ARG A 537 -0.64 -3.92 -5.29
N GLY A 538 0.23 -4.90 -5.10
CA GLY A 538 -0.13 -6.32 -5.02
C GLY A 538 -0.35 -6.86 -3.61
N ASN A 539 -0.36 -6.01 -2.57
CA ASN A 539 -0.47 -6.43 -1.18
C ASN A 539 -1.92 -6.72 -0.80
N ALA A 540 -2.14 -7.88 -0.21
CA ALA A 540 -3.43 -8.38 0.18
C ALA A 540 -3.83 -7.90 1.58
N TYR A 541 -5.07 -8.22 1.98
CA TYR A 541 -5.49 -7.96 3.34
C TYR A 541 -4.81 -8.95 4.31
N ASN A 542 -4.52 -8.47 5.52
CA ASN A 542 -3.89 -9.27 6.55
C ASN A 542 -4.97 -9.94 7.42
N TYR A 543 -5.24 -11.22 7.19
CA TYR A 543 -6.22 -12.01 7.96
C TYR A 543 -5.75 -12.39 9.38
N THR A 544 -4.67 -11.79 9.89
CA THR A 544 -4.27 -11.95 11.31
C THR A 544 -4.58 -10.71 12.14
N GLN A 545 -5.22 -9.71 11.52
CA GLN A 545 -5.62 -8.45 12.14
C GLN A 545 -7.15 -8.29 12.07
N SER A 546 -7.69 -7.29 12.78
CA SER A 546 -9.12 -6.99 12.70
C SER A 546 -9.56 -6.76 11.25
N PHE A 547 -10.73 -7.28 10.88
CA PHE A 547 -11.14 -7.45 9.48
C PHE A 547 -12.40 -6.67 9.08
N TRP A 548 -13.24 -6.28 10.05
CA TRP A 548 -14.52 -5.60 9.82
C TRP A 548 -14.54 -4.21 10.47
N ASP A 549 -15.17 -3.25 9.80
CA ASP A 549 -15.14 -1.82 10.10
C ASP A 549 -13.70 -1.28 10.24
N THR A 550 -12.80 -1.75 9.39
CA THR A 550 -11.38 -1.35 9.39
C THR A 550 -10.87 -1.01 7.99
N ALA A 551 -9.72 -0.30 7.96
CA ALA A 551 -8.93 -0.07 6.75
C ALA A 551 -7.98 -1.24 6.41
N ASN A 552 -8.10 -2.40 7.07
CA ASN A 552 -7.35 -3.62 6.76
C ASN A 552 -7.96 -4.33 5.54
N ILE A 553 -7.77 -3.71 4.39
CA ILE A 553 -8.17 -4.21 3.07
C ILE A 553 -6.94 -4.29 2.18
N SER A 554 -7.06 -5.00 1.05
CA SER A 554 -6.01 -5.05 0.04
C SER A 554 -5.67 -3.65 -0.46
N SER A 555 -4.40 -3.42 -0.76
CA SER A 555 -3.98 -2.14 -1.35
C SER A 555 -4.54 -1.96 -2.77
N LEU A 556 -4.86 -3.06 -3.47
CA LEU A 556 -5.61 -3.03 -4.72
C LEU A 556 -7.02 -2.46 -4.50
N GLU A 557 -7.72 -2.89 -3.43
CA GLU A 557 -9.04 -2.34 -3.06
C GLU A 557 -8.94 -0.84 -2.78
N LYS A 558 -7.97 -0.42 -1.94
CA LYS A 558 -7.74 1.01 -1.62
C LYS A 558 -7.50 1.83 -2.88
N ARG A 559 -6.62 1.35 -3.76
CA ARG A 559 -6.23 2.07 -4.96
C ARG A 559 -7.39 2.23 -5.95
N ILE A 560 -8.16 1.15 -6.17
CA ILE A 560 -9.38 1.21 -6.99
C ILE A 560 -10.38 2.18 -6.36
N ALA A 561 -10.63 2.07 -5.05
CA ALA A 561 -11.57 2.95 -4.35
C ALA A 561 -11.20 4.43 -4.49
N LEU A 562 -9.93 4.79 -4.32
CA LEU A 562 -9.47 6.18 -4.50
C LEU A 562 -9.61 6.66 -5.95
N LYS A 563 -9.38 5.81 -6.95
CA LYS A 563 -9.59 6.15 -8.38
C LYS A 563 -11.07 6.31 -8.75
N LEU A 564 -11.95 5.66 -8.01
CA LEU A 564 -13.39 5.80 -8.12
C LEU A 564 -13.96 6.94 -7.26
N GLY A 565 -13.11 7.62 -6.46
CA GLY A 565 -13.51 8.68 -5.54
C GLY A 565 -14.42 8.21 -4.40
N ILE A 566 -14.24 6.96 -3.96
CA ILE A 566 -14.93 6.38 -2.80
C ILE A 566 -14.20 6.87 -1.54
N GLU A 567 -14.91 7.64 -0.71
CA GLU A 567 -14.33 8.30 0.46
C GLU A 567 -14.01 7.31 1.58
N ASP A 568 -14.97 6.45 1.91
CA ASP A 568 -14.81 5.39 2.89
C ASP A 568 -14.67 4.06 2.19
N TYR A 569 -13.44 3.55 2.10
CA TYR A 569 -13.15 2.23 1.55
C TYR A 569 -13.06 1.13 2.62
N THR A 570 -13.38 1.40 3.89
CA THR A 570 -13.33 0.38 4.94
C THR A 570 -14.22 -0.81 4.63
N ARG A 571 -13.80 -2.02 5.03
CA ARG A 571 -14.65 -3.21 4.89
C ARG A 571 -15.75 -3.16 5.94
N ARG A 572 -17.02 -3.09 5.52
CA ARG A 572 -18.20 -2.90 6.37
C ARG A 572 -19.45 -3.44 5.68
N ASN A 573 -20.60 -3.44 6.36
CA ASN A 573 -21.88 -3.73 5.73
C ASN A 573 -22.22 -2.66 4.68
N LEU A 574 -22.32 -3.07 3.42
CA LEU A 574 -22.78 -2.25 2.30
C LEU A 574 -24.30 -2.37 2.10
N GLY A 575 -24.92 -3.51 2.45
CA GLY A 575 -26.36 -3.72 2.27
C GLY A 575 -27.27 -2.97 3.26
N GLU A 576 -26.76 -2.58 4.41
CA GLU A 576 -27.56 -1.96 5.50
C GLU A 576 -27.84 -0.46 5.30
N ALA A 577 -27.06 0.21 4.46
CA ALA A 577 -27.15 1.64 4.23
C ALA A 577 -26.81 1.97 2.77
N ASP A 578 -27.21 3.13 2.27
CA ASP A 578 -26.86 3.57 0.92
C ASP A 578 -25.42 4.13 0.91
N LYS A 579 -24.45 3.26 1.20
CA LYS A 579 -23.03 3.57 1.27
C LYS A 579 -22.33 3.08 0.00
N GLU A 580 -21.52 3.96 -0.60
CA GLU A 580 -20.60 3.56 -1.68
C GLU A 580 -19.53 2.60 -1.14
N GLY A 581 -18.99 1.74 -2.01
CA GLY A 581 -17.99 0.74 -1.65
C GLY A 581 -18.09 -0.53 -2.49
N PHE A 582 -17.19 -1.47 -2.22
CA PHE A 582 -17.22 -2.81 -2.80
C PHE A 582 -16.42 -3.77 -1.92
N HIS A 583 -16.60 -5.08 -2.14
CA HIS A 583 -15.82 -6.12 -1.49
C HIS A 583 -14.99 -6.90 -2.50
N MET A 584 -13.71 -7.14 -2.21
CA MET A 584 -12.88 -8.06 -2.99
C MET A 584 -12.69 -9.37 -2.24
N VAL A 585 -12.94 -10.49 -2.93
CA VAL A 585 -12.79 -11.85 -2.39
C VAL A 585 -11.64 -12.56 -3.09
N GLU A 586 -10.71 -13.09 -2.31
CA GLU A 586 -9.57 -13.88 -2.81
C GLU A 586 -9.90 -15.37 -2.88
N HIS A 587 -9.84 -15.91 -4.11
CA HIS A 587 -9.93 -17.34 -4.46
C HIS A 587 -9.19 -18.26 -3.48
N ILE A 588 -7.92 -17.94 -3.29
CA ILE A 588 -6.96 -18.78 -2.57
C ILE A 588 -7.34 -19.00 -1.10
N LEU A 589 -8.12 -18.10 -0.50
CA LEU A 589 -8.52 -18.19 0.90
C LEU A 589 -9.77 -19.05 1.10
N LEU A 590 -10.53 -19.28 0.03
CA LEU A 590 -11.65 -20.23 0.01
C LEU A 590 -11.18 -21.69 -0.13
N ARG A 591 -9.86 -21.92 -0.27
CA ARG A 591 -9.30 -23.27 -0.41
C ARG A 591 -9.56 -24.08 0.86
N PRO A 592 -9.92 -25.36 0.75
CA PRO A 592 -10.04 -26.22 1.92
C PRO A 592 -8.69 -26.36 2.62
N ARG A 593 -8.60 -25.94 3.89
CA ARG A 593 -7.45 -26.24 4.78
C ARG A 593 -7.61 -27.59 5.51
N THR A 594 -8.83 -28.13 5.50
CA THR A 594 -9.22 -29.45 5.99
C THR A 594 -10.19 -30.08 4.99
N ALA A 595 -10.46 -31.39 5.09
CA ALA A 595 -11.42 -32.06 4.20
C ALA A 595 -12.80 -31.40 4.33
N TYR A 596 -13.22 -30.69 3.29
CA TYR A 596 -14.49 -29.96 3.25
C TYR A 596 -15.59 -30.91 2.74
N PRO A 597 -16.58 -31.29 3.58
CA PRO A 597 -17.73 -32.04 3.10
C PRO A 597 -18.86 -31.05 2.73
N PHE A 598 -19.80 -31.56 1.93
CA PHE A 598 -21.09 -30.97 1.52
C PHE A 598 -21.13 -30.24 0.16
N PRO A 599 -22.06 -30.65 -0.74
CA PRO A 599 -22.40 -29.90 -1.94
C PRO A 599 -23.13 -28.59 -1.59
N LEU A 600 -23.01 -27.57 -2.45
CA LEU A 600 -23.58 -26.23 -2.24
C LEU A 600 -25.10 -26.27 -2.04
N GLU A 601 -25.81 -27.13 -2.77
CA GLU A 601 -27.27 -27.31 -2.73
C GLU A 601 -27.81 -27.53 -1.29
N GLY A 602 -27.19 -28.42 -0.51
CA GLY A 602 -27.61 -28.73 0.86
C GLY A 602 -27.38 -27.60 1.88
N ARG A 603 -26.68 -26.52 1.51
CA ARG A 603 -26.50 -25.35 2.39
C ARG A 603 -27.60 -24.31 2.27
N TYR A 604 -28.26 -24.24 1.11
CA TYR A 604 -29.18 -23.15 0.76
C TYR A 604 -30.65 -23.57 0.72
N SER A 605 -30.93 -24.84 1.01
CA SER A 605 -32.29 -25.30 1.24
C SER A 605 -32.80 -24.82 2.59
N THR A 606 -33.93 -24.12 2.55
CA THR A 606 -34.70 -23.77 3.75
C THR A 606 -35.54 -24.98 4.16
N ASN A 607 -35.33 -25.47 5.37
CA ASN A 607 -35.99 -26.66 5.90
C ASN A 607 -36.95 -26.26 7.03
N ALA A 608 -38.10 -26.90 7.10
CA ALA A 608 -39.09 -26.60 8.12
C ALA A 608 -38.72 -27.21 9.49
N ILE A 609 -38.95 -26.46 10.56
CA ILE A 609 -39.02 -26.96 11.93
C ILE A 609 -40.51 -27.08 12.26
N SER A 610 -40.97 -28.30 12.50
CA SER A 610 -42.39 -28.56 12.79
C SER A 610 -42.78 -28.16 14.21
N SER A 611 -41.88 -28.32 15.18
CA SER A 611 -42.12 -28.01 16.60
C SER A 611 -40.80 -27.87 17.37
N PHE A 612 -40.89 -27.27 18.55
CA PHE A 612 -39.82 -27.20 19.54
C PHE A 612 -40.21 -28.02 20.77
N GLU A 613 -39.26 -28.69 21.40
CA GLU A 613 -39.48 -29.51 22.59
C GLU A 613 -38.46 -29.19 23.69
N ALA A 614 -38.92 -29.18 24.95
CA ALA A 614 -38.06 -29.11 26.11
C ALA A 614 -37.31 -30.42 26.31
N ILE A 615 -36.05 -30.33 26.72
CA ILE A 615 -35.23 -31.49 27.06
C ILE A 615 -35.09 -31.57 28.58
N GLU A 616 -35.46 -32.71 29.17
CA GLU A 616 -35.39 -32.91 30.62
C GLU A 616 -33.97 -32.67 31.17
N ASN A 617 -33.87 -31.87 32.24
CA ASN A 617 -32.62 -31.56 32.94
C ASN A 617 -31.56 -30.79 32.14
N THR A 618 -31.95 -30.06 31.09
CA THR A 618 -31.05 -29.14 30.36
C THR A 618 -31.72 -27.79 30.10
N GLU A 619 -30.90 -26.77 29.80
CA GLU A 619 -31.39 -25.46 29.31
C GLU A 619 -31.42 -25.39 27.77
N ASN A 620 -31.44 -26.55 27.10
CA ASN A 620 -31.42 -26.65 25.64
C ASN A 620 -32.84 -26.89 25.09
N THR A 621 -32.99 -26.62 23.80
CA THR A 621 -34.23 -26.88 23.05
C THR A 621 -33.96 -27.90 21.95
N LYS A 622 -34.85 -28.88 21.80
CA LYS A 622 -34.86 -29.80 20.65
C LYS A 622 -35.75 -29.20 19.56
N CYS A 623 -35.21 -29.07 18.35
CA CYS A 623 -35.92 -28.65 17.15
C CYS A 623 -36.31 -29.87 16.33
N ILE A 624 -37.60 -30.08 16.08
CA ILE A 624 -38.10 -31.23 15.31
C ILE A 624 -38.09 -30.88 13.81
N SER A 625 -37.29 -31.60 13.04
CA SER A 625 -37.16 -31.43 11.60
C SER A 625 -36.80 -32.78 10.97
N ASN A 626 -37.77 -33.43 10.33
CA ASN A 626 -37.59 -34.77 9.78
C ASN A 626 -36.69 -34.75 8.53
N GLY A 627 -35.79 -35.73 8.42
CA GLY A 627 -34.99 -35.95 7.21
C GLY A 627 -33.80 -35.01 7.02
N HIS A 628 -33.34 -34.33 8.06
CA HIS A 628 -32.11 -33.53 8.00
C HIS A 628 -30.85 -34.41 7.95
N ASP A 629 -29.76 -33.88 7.41
CA ASP A 629 -28.44 -34.53 7.36
C ASP A 629 -27.39 -33.80 8.22
N LEU A 630 -27.84 -33.03 9.21
CA LEU A 630 -26.98 -32.26 10.12
C LEU A 630 -26.07 -33.15 10.96
N LYS A 631 -24.89 -32.62 11.31
CA LYS A 631 -23.95 -33.23 12.25
C LYS A 631 -23.71 -32.33 13.45
N LYS A 632 -23.37 -32.95 14.58
CA LYS A 632 -22.92 -32.22 15.78
C LYS A 632 -21.77 -31.27 15.43
N GLY A 633 -21.88 -30.03 15.89
CA GLY A 633 -20.92 -28.95 15.64
C GLY A 633 -21.18 -28.15 14.37
N GLU A 634 -22.14 -28.54 13.52
CA GLU A 634 -22.58 -27.70 12.40
C GLU A 634 -23.28 -26.43 12.91
N GLN A 635 -23.24 -25.38 12.09
CA GLN A 635 -23.95 -24.13 12.37
C GLN A 635 -25.13 -23.97 11.42
N ILE A 636 -26.27 -23.59 11.99
CA ILE A 636 -27.50 -23.30 11.26
C ILE A 636 -28.02 -21.93 11.66
N ARG A 637 -28.89 -21.35 10.84
CA ARG A 637 -29.67 -20.17 11.17
C ARG A 637 -31.15 -20.55 11.23
N ILE A 638 -31.82 -20.22 12.33
CA ILE A 638 -33.26 -20.37 12.51
C ILE A 638 -33.95 -19.03 12.28
N GLN A 639 -35.12 -19.05 11.63
CA GLN A 639 -35.92 -17.86 11.33
C GLN A 639 -37.42 -18.15 11.44
N GLY A 640 -38.19 -17.13 11.85
CA GLY A 640 -39.66 -17.15 11.86
C GLY A 640 -40.30 -17.32 13.24
N THR A 641 -39.54 -17.15 14.33
CA THR A 641 -40.01 -17.41 15.70
C THR A 641 -39.73 -16.30 16.71
N GLU A 642 -39.05 -15.21 16.33
CA GLU A 642 -38.53 -14.12 17.19
C GLU A 642 -37.56 -14.57 18.31
N LYS A 643 -37.87 -15.63 19.05
CA LYS A 643 -37.11 -16.12 20.21
C LYS A 643 -35.98 -17.09 19.87
N TYR A 644 -36.16 -17.94 18.87
CA TYR A 644 -35.10 -18.84 18.38
C TYR A 644 -34.40 -18.28 17.14
N ASP A 645 -34.75 -17.08 16.69
CA ASP A 645 -34.17 -16.49 15.50
C ASP A 645 -32.69 -16.15 15.73
N GLY A 646 -31.83 -16.56 14.80
CA GLY A 646 -30.38 -16.37 14.91
C GLY A 646 -29.58 -17.62 14.54
N GLU A 647 -28.26 -17.54 14.76
CA GLU A 647 -27.33 -18.62 14.46
C GLU A 647 -27.12 -19.53 15.67
N HIS A 648 -27.20 -20.84 15.45
CA HIS A 648 -27.08 -21.87 16.48
C HIS A 648 -26.06 -22.91 16.07
N THR A 649 -25.27 -23.36 17.04
CA THR A 649 -24.41 -24.53 16.88
C THR A 649 -25.16 -25.78 17.31
N ILE A 650 -25.19 -26.78 16.44
CA ILE A 650 -25.84 -28.07 16.70
C ILE A 650 -25.09 -28.81 17.81
N LEU A 651 -25.75 -28.99 18.95
CA LEU A 651 -25.17 -29.65 20.12
C LEU A 651 -25.22 -31.19 20.00
N SER A 652 -26.31 -31.69 19.45
CA SER A 652 -26.59 -33.10 19.22
C SER A 652 -27.59 -33.24 18.07
N VAL A 653 -27.68 -34.46 17.50
CA VAL A 653 -28.56 -34.78 16.38
C VAL A 653 -29.25 -36.11 16.66
N SER A 654 -30.57 -36.17 16.45
CA SER A 654 -31.41 -37.38 16.45
C SER A 654 -31.98 -37.63 15.05
N GLU A 655 -32.75 -38.70 14.87
CA GLU A 655 -33.36 -39.04 13.57
C GLU A 655 -34.47 -38.05 13.16
N ASP A 656 -35.11 -37.43 14.15
CA ASP A 656 -36.28 -36.56 14.03
C ASP A 656 -35.98 -35.08 14.34
N GLY A 657 -34.74 -34.73 14.67
CA GLY A 657 -34.41 -33.36 15.07
C GLY A 657 -32.98 -33.14 15.58
N PHE A 658 -32.73 -31.94 16.07
CA PHE A 658 -31.41 -31.50 16.56
C PHE A 658 -31.54 -30.58 17.76
N GLU A 659 -30.46 -30.41 18.52
CA GLU A 659 -30.46 -29.62 19.76
C GLU A 659 -29.69 -28.31 19.61
N ILE A 660 -30.24 -27.22 20.19
CA ILE A 660 -29.64 -25.88 20.25
C ILE A 660 -29.54 -25.37 21.70
N ALA A 661 -28.58 -24.48 21.96
CA ALA A 661 -28.25 -23.95 23.28
C ALA A 661 -29.15 -22.77 23.72
N ILE A 662 -30.48 -22.92 23.63
CA ILE A 662 -31.46 -21.92 24.06
C ILE A 662 -32.53 -22.57 24.94
N PRO A 663 -32.97 -21.93 26.05
CA PRO A 663 -34.05 -22.43 26.89
C PRO A 663 -35.38 -22.51 26.15
N PHE A 664 -36.08 -23.62 26.33
CA PHE A 664 -37.37 -23.88 25.69
C PHE A 664 -38.43 -22.83 26.07
N ASP A 665 -39.28 -22.53 25.10
CA ASP A 665 -40.39 -21.60 25.18
C ASP A 665 -41.65 -22.17 24.53
N GLU A 666 -42.75 -22.17 25.29
CA GLU A 666 -44.04 -22.72 24.89
C GLU A 666 -44.79 -21.85 23.86
N SER A 667 -44.38 -20.60 23.63
CA SER A 667 -45.13 -19.66 22.77
C SER A 667 -44.73 -19.69 21.30
N SER A 668 -43.68 -20.43 20.95
CA SER A 668 -43.11 -20.49 19.61
C SER A 668 -43.49 -21.79 18.89
N ALA A 669 -44.18 -21.70 17.76
CA ALA A 669 -44.57 -22.85 16.94
C ALA A 669 -44.27 -22.61 15.46
N GLY A 670 -43.56 -23.56 14.84
CA GLY A 670 -43.20 -23.49 13.43
C GLY A 670 -42.08 -22.51 13.14
N ALA A 671 -40.99 -22.99 12.54
CA ALA A 671 -39.86 -22.16 12.11
C ALA A 671 -39.26 -22.72 10.82
N THR A 672 -38.25 -22.03 10.32
CA THR A 672 -37.37 -22.59 9.29
C THR A 672 -35.93 -22.57 9.75
N TRP A 673 -35.14 -23.49 9.24
CA TRP A 673 -33.71 -23.51 9.44
C TRP A 673 -32.99 -23.67 8.09
N GLN A 674 -31.80 -23.09 8.01
CA GLN A 674 -30.88 -23.23 6.89
C GLN A 674 -29.46 -23.34 7.44
N ARG A 675 -28.53 -23.98 6.72
CA ARG A 675 -27.11 -23.95 7.14
C ARG A 675 -26.58 -22.53 7.03
N VAL A 676 -25.61 -22.17 7.86
CA VAL A 676 -24.97 -20.84 7.75
C VAL A 676 -24.41 -20.65 6.34
N PHE A 677 -24.69 -19.47 5.78
CA PHE A 677 -24.34 -19.09 4.41
C PHE A 677 -22.84 -19.26 4.16
N ASP A 678 -22.51 -19.89 3.05
CA ASP A 678 -21.16 -20.03 2.54
C ASP A 678 -20.88 -18.99 1.45
N ILE A 679 -19.87 -18.15 1.67
CA ILE A 679 -19.46 -17.13 0.68
C ILE A 679 -19.24 -17.70 -0.73
N ARG A 680 -18.85 -18.97 -0.88
CA ARG A 680 -18.68 -19.62 -2.19
C ARG A 680 -19.94 -19.62 -3.04
N TYR A 681 -21.13 -19.57 -2.44
CA TYR A 681 -22.38 -19.44 -3.18
C TYR A 681 -22.38 -18.16 -4.00
N TYR A 682 -22.25 -17.00 -3.36
CA TYR A 682 -22.21 -15.72 -4.05
C TYR A 682 -21.02 -15.61 -5.01
N VAL A 683 -19.87 -16.20 -4.69
CA VAL A 683 -18.67 -16.18 -5.55
C VAL A 683 -18.83 -17.07 -6.78
N ARG A 684 -19.42 -18.26 -6.66
CA ARG A 684 -19.52 -19.25 -7.75
C ARG A 684 -20.79 -19.16 -8.57
N THR A 685 -21.86 -18.60 -8.03
CA THR A 685 -23.17 -18.52 -8.70
C THR A 685 -23.53 -17.10 -9.12
N SER A 686 -24.31 -16.95 -10.18
CA SER A 686 -24.88 -15.69 -10.66
C SER A 686 -26.37 -15.64 -10.36
N SER A 687 -26.92 -14.45 -10.16
CA SER A 687 -28.36 -14.30 -9.92
C SER A 687 -29.15 -14.67 -11.16
N VAL A 688 -30.28 -15.35 -10.96
CA VAL A 688 -31.40 -15.32 -11.90
C VAL A 688 -32.26 -14.14 -11.46
N TYR A 689 -32.52 -13.19 -12.35
CA TYR A 689 -33.27 -11.98 -12.04
C TYR A 689 -34.79 -12.18 -12.12
N ASN A 690 -35.23 -13.13 -12.95
CA ASN A 690 -36.64 -13.46 -13.13
C ASN A 690 -36.81 -14.81 -13.85
N PHE A 691 -37.92 -15.48 -13.60
CA PHE A 691 -38.38 -16.63 -14.39
C PHE A 691 -39.65 -16.24 -15.14
N THR A 692 -39.72 -16.51 -16.44
CA THR A 692 -40.90 -16.19 -17.26
C THR A 692 -41.26 -17.35 -18.19
N GLU A 693 -42.55 -17.44 -18.53
CA GLU A 693 -43.04 -18.39 -19.53
C GLU A 693 -42.45 -18.10 -20.92
N VAL A 694 -42.07 -19.17 -21.63
CA VAL A 694 -41.62 -19.08 -23.02
C VAL A 694 -42.83 -19.13 -23.95
N ALA A 695 -42.97 -18.11 -24.81
CA ALA A 695 -44.07 -18.06 -25.76
C ALA A 695 -44.02 -19.24 -26.74
N ASN A 696 -45.10 -20.05 -26.76
CA ASN A 696 -45.30 -21.23 -27.61
C ASN A 696 -44.54 -22.52 -27.22
N GLU A 697 -43.91 -22.57 -26.04
CA GLU A 697 -43.21 -23.77 -25.55
C GLU A 697 -43.58 -24.07 -24.09
N ALA A 698 -44.73 -24.71 -23.88
CA ALA A 698 -45.32 -24.98 -22.54
C ALA A 698 -44.47 -25.88 -21.61
N GLY A 699 -43.34 -26.41 -22.09
CA GLY A 699 -42.42 -27.24 -21.30
C GLY A 699 -41.15 -26.51 -20.85
N HIS A 700 -40.96 -25.25 -21.26
CA HIS A 700 -39.74 -24.49 -21.01
C HIS A 700 -40.00 -23.26 -20.13
N THR A 701 -38.97 -22.87 -19.38
CA THR A 701 -38.95 -21.63 -18.60
C THR A 701 -37.75 -20.80 -19.04
N PHE A 702 -37.98 -19.50 -19.26
CA PHE A 702 -36.92 -18.54 -19.51
C PHE A 702 -36.37 -18.00 -18.18
N CYS A 703 -35.07 -18.14 -17.98
CA CYS A 703 -34.31 -17.65 -16.85
C CYS A 703 -33.56 -16.37 -17.26
N LYS A 704 -34.04 -15.21 -16.81
CA LYS A 704 -33.37 -13.92 -17.06
C LYS A 704 -32.10 -13.82 -16.23
N ALA A 705 -30.93 -13.75 -16.85
CA ALA A 705 -29.64 -13.78 -16.16
C ALA A 705 -28.50 -13.19 -17.01
N ASP A 706 -27.36 -12.85 -16.40
CA ASP A 706 -26.14 -12.51 -17.16
C ASP A 706 -25.47 -13.79 -17.71
N VAL A 707 -25.60 -14.03 -19.01
CA VAL A 707 -25.23 -15.29 -19.69
C VAL A 707 -24.03 -15.18 -20.62
N LYS A 708 -23.15 -14.18 -20.44
CA LYS A 708 -22.02 -13.83 -21.35
C LYS A 708 -21.11 -14.98 -21.84
N LYS A 709 -21.16 -16.18 -21.27
CA LYS A 709 -20.34 -17.35 -21.66
C LYS A 709 -21.11 -18.67 -21.80
N LEU A 710 -22.43 -18.65 -21.67
CA LEU A 710 -23.26 -19.85 -21.70
C LEU A 710 -23.56 -20.27 -23.15
N LYS A 711 -23.61 -21.57 -23.42
CA LYS A 711 -23.97 -22.13 -24.73
C LYS A 711 -25.11 -23.14 -24.58
N VAL A 712 -25.86 -23.31 -25.66
CA VAL A 712 -26.86 -24.39 -25.75
C VAL A 712 -26.16 -25.74 -25.59
N GLY A 713 -26.75 -26.61 -24.76
CA GLY A 713 -26.20 -27.92 -24.35
C GLY A 713 -25.28 -27.88 -23.12
N ASP A 714 -24.93 -26.71 -22.60
CA ASP A 714 -24.24 -26.61 -21.32
C ASP A 714 -25.16 -27.08 -20.18
N GLN A 715 -24.57 -27.68 -19.14
CA GLN A 715 -25.29 -28.04 -17.91
C GLN A 715 -25.16 -26.89 -16.90
N VAL A 716 -26.29 -26.45 -16.36
CA VAL A 716 -26.38 -25.43 -15.32
C VAL A 716 -27.06 -25.99 -14.09
N GLU A 717 -26.59 -25.60 -12.91
CA GLU A 717 -27.21 -25.91 -11.64
C GLU A 717 -27.91 -24.65 -11.13
N ILE A 718 -29.21 -24.75 -10.84
CA ILE A 718 -30.00 -23.70 -10.21
C ILE A 718 -30.20 -24.08 -8.73
N ILE A 719 -30.04 -23.10 -7.84
CA ILE A 719 -30.07 -23.27 -6.39
C ILE A 719 -30.86 -22.12 -5.78
N GLY A 720 -31.75 -22.43 -4.83
CA GLY A 720 -32.57 -21.45 -4.12
C GLY A 720 -33.76 -20.91 -4.92
N ALA A 721 -34.18 -21.62 -5.97
CA ALA A 721 -35.34 -21.33 -6.82
C ALA A 721 -36.45 -22.40 -6.71
N GLN A 722 -36.44 -23.24 -5.67
CA GLN A 722 -37.48 -24.25 -5.38
C GLN A 722 -37.83 -25.16 -6.56
N SER A 723 -38.91 -24.86 -7.30
CA SER A 723 -39.42 -25.70 -8.39
C SER A 723 -38.44 -25.76 -9.56
N TYR A 724 -37.49 -24.84 -9.62
CA TYR A 724 -36.42 -24.80 -10.63
C TYR A 724 -35.08 -25.30 -10.11
N ASP A 725 -34.96 -25.73 -8.85
CA ASP A 725 -33.69 -26.21 -8.30
C ASP A 725 -33.21 -27.50 -9.00
N GLY A 726 -31.89 -27.67 -9.08
CA GLY A 726 -31.23 -28.83 -9.66
C GLY A 726 -30.45 -28.54 -10.94
N VAL A 727 -29.96 -29.61 -11.55
CA VAL A 727 -29.13 -29.55 -12.76
C VAL A 727 -29.99 -29.67 -14.02
N HIS A 728 -29.88 -28.68 -14.90
CA HIS A 728 -30.64 -28.54 -16.14
C HIS A 728 -29.72 -28.40 -17.35
N GLU A 729 -30.13 -28.95 -18.47
CA GLU A 729 -29.50 -28.68 -19.76
C GLU A 729 -30.05 -27.39 -20.36
N VAL A 730 -29.17 -26.51 -20.83
CA VAL A 730 -29.56 -25.25 -21.47
C VAL A 730 -30.10 -25.53 -22.87
N VAL A 731 -31.38 -25.25 -23.11
CA VAL A 731 -32.04 -25.53 -24.40
C VAL A 731 -32.00 -24.34 -25.37
N ALA A 732 -31.92 -23.11 -24.85
CA ALA A 732 -31.72 -21.89 -25.64
C ALA A 732 -30.93 -20.84 -24.83
N VAL A 733 -30.21 -19.96 -25.53
CA VAL A 733 -29.47 -18.82 -24.94
C VAL A 733 -29.82 -17.54 -25.70
N HIS A 734 -30.14 -16.49 -24.96
CA HIS A 734 -30.50 -15.16 -25.45
C HIS A 734 -29.51 -14.11 -24.93
N GLU A 735 -29.69 -12.84 -25.30
CA GLU A 735 -28.80 -11.76 -24.84
C GLU A 735 -28.92 -11.52 -23.31
N ASP A 736 -30.10 -11.73 -22.74
CA ASP A 736 -30.43 -11.43 -21.34
C ASP A 736 -30.86 -12.66 -20.51
N GLY A 737 -30.63 -13.88 -21.01
CA GLY A 737 -31.01 -15.09 -20.28
C GLY A 737 -30.84 -16.39 -21.06
N PHE A 738 -31.34 -17.48 -20.47
CA PHE A 738 -31.31 -18.83 -21.04
C PHE A 738 -32.60 -19.58 -20.73
N GLU A 739 -32.85 -20.67 -21.42
CA GLU A 739 -34.04 -21.51 -21.21
C GLU A 739 -33.67 -22.87 -20.64
N ILE A 740 -34.54 -23.39 -19.76
CA ILE A 740 -34.45 -24.73 -19.16
C ILE A 740 -35.72 -25.55 -19.47
N PRO A 741 -35.63 -26.88 -19.56
CA PRO A 741 -36.76 -27.77 -19.89
C PRO A 741 -37.66 -28.06 -18.68
N VAL A 742 -38.02 -27.03 -17.93
CA VAL A 742 -38.93 -27.10 -16.79
C VAL A 742 -40.17 -26.23 -17.09
N PRO A 743 -41.41 -26.73 -16.90
CA PRO A 743 -42.61 -25.92 -17.10
C PRO A 743 -42.69 -24.74 -16.12
N PHE A 744 -43.09 -23.57 -16.61
CA PHE A 744 -43.22 -22.36 -15.79
C PHE A 744 -44.32 -22.50 -14.72
N VAL A 745 -44.02 -22.10 -13.49
CA VAL A 745 -44.94 -22.11 -12.34
C VAL A 745 -45.31 -20.67 -11.96
N ALA A 746 -46.56 -20.27 -12.23
CA ALA A 746 -47.04 -18.89 -12.10
C ALA A 746 -47.33 -18.40 -10.66
N GLN A 747 -47.27 -19.28 -9.66
CA GLN A 747 -47.61 -18.99 -8.25
C GLN A 747 -46.57 -19.57 -7.29
N GLU A 748 -45.29 -19.28 -7.52
CA GLU A 748 -44.33 -19.47 -6.43
C GLU A 748 -44.57 -18.40 -5.35
N PRO A 749 -44.52 -18.76 -4.06
CA PRO A 749 -44.76 -17.81 -2.99
C PRO A 749 -43.75 -16.65 -3.08
N GLU A 750 -44.24 -15.40 -3.07
CA GLU A 750 -43.45 -14.15 -3.16
C GLU A 750 -42.37 -13.99 -2.07
N THR A 751 -42.24 -14.94 -1.14
CA THR A 751 -41.47 -14.84 0.08
C THR A 751 -40.01 -15.28 -0.04
N ILE A 752 -39.56 -15.85 -1.18
CA ILE A 752 -38.19 -16.38 -1.33
C ILE A 752 -37.64 -15.94 -2.69
N GLY A 753 -36.45 -15.31 -2.68
CA GLY A 753 -35.88 -14.57 -3.81
C GLY A 753 -35.67 -15.40 -5.09
N THR A 754 -35.46 -14.70 -6.21
CA THR A 754 -35.13 -15.32 -7.50
C THR A 754 -33.79 -16.05 -7.35
N GLY A 755 -33.78 -17.39 -7.48
CA GLY A 755 -32.61 -18.21 -7.14
C GLY A 755 -31.36 -17.90 -7.97
N ARG A 756 -30.29 -18.66 -7.75
CA ARG A 756 -28.98 -18.44 -8.38
C ARG A 756 -28.60 -19.63 -9.23
N TRP A 757 -27.75 -19.39 -10.23
CA TRP A 757 -27.30 -20.43 -11.13
C TRP A 757 -25.78 -20.46 -11.28
N MET A 758 -25.23 -21.62 -11.62
CA MET A 758 -23.84 -21.77 -12.04
C MET A 758 -23.70 -22.83 -13.12
N GLN A 759 -22.64 -22.74 -13.92
CA GLN A 759 -22.30 -23.80 -14.86
C GLN A 759 -21.70 -24.99 -14.10
N VAL A 760 -22.18 -26.21 -14.37
CA VAL A 760 -21.76 -27.44 -13.66
C VAL A 760 -20.31 -27.83 -13.95
N ALA A 761 -19.81 -27.45 -15.12
CA ALA A 761 -18.43 -27.75 -15.52
C ALA A 761 -17.43 -27.18 -14.49
N THR A 762 -16.85 -28.07 -13.69
CA THR A 762 -15.95 -27.67 -12.60
C THR A 762 -14.59 -27.30 -13.17
N PRO A 763 -14.05 -26.10 -12.89
CA PRO A 763 -12.69 -25.76 -13.26
C PRO A 763 -11.71 -26.73 -12.59
N THR A 764 -10.69 -27.18 -13.32
CA THR A 764 -9.60 -28.00 -12.74
C THR A 764 -8.87 -27.30 -11.60
N ASP A 765 -8.90 -25.96 -11.55
CA ASP A 765 -8.38 -25.13 -10.48
C ASP A 765 -9.32 -23.94 -10.24
N SER A 766 -10.07 -23.98 -9.13
CA SER A 766 -11.07 -22.96 -8.77
C SER A 766 -10.55 -21.90 -7.80
N TYR A 767 -9.27 -21.91 -7.42
CA TYR A 767 -8.75 -21.06 -6.34
C TYR A 767 -7.57 -20.19 -6.77
N SER A 768 -6.67 -20.71 -7.60
CA SER A 768 -5.44 -19.99 -7.94
C SER A 768 -5.74 -18.72 -8.74
N PHE A 769 -5.17 -17.60 -8.29
CA PHE A 769 -5.15 -16.33 -9.03
C PHE A 769 -6.52 -15.84 -9.48
N GLN A 770 -7.57 -16.12 -8.71
CA GLN A 770 -8.94 -15.67 -8.99
C GLN A 770 -9.42 -14.68 -7.93
N LEU A 771 -10.04 -13.61 -8.41
CA LEU A 771 -10.64 -12.56 -7.60
C LEU A 771 -12.11 -12.40 -7.96
N THR A 772 -12.94 -12.04 -7.00
CA THR A 772 -14.29 -11.56 -7.26
C THR A 772 -14.56 -10.26 -6.52
N PHE A 773 -14.98 -9.24 -7.28
CA PHE A 773 -15.43 -7.96 -6.77
C PHE A 773 -16.96 -7.97 -6.68
N MET A 774 -17.49 -7.74 -5.48
CA MET A 774 -18.93 -7.58 -5.23
C MET A 774 -19.24 -6.09 -5.09
N LEU A 775 -20.11 -5.58 -5.95
CA LEU A 775 -20.46 -4.16 -6.00
C LEU A 775 -21.97 -3.95 -5.80
N PRO A 776 -22.39 -2.88 -5.11
CA PRO A 776 -23.79 -2.48 -5.03
C PRO A 776 -24.39 -2.18 -6.41
N ALA A 777 -25.59 -2.67 -6.71
CA ALA A 777 -26.29 -2.40 -7.96
C ALA A 777 -27.37 -1.30 -7.83
N TRP A 778 -27.74 -0.92 -6.61
CA TRP A 778 -28.89 -0.05 -6.34
C TRP A 778 -28.55 1.43 -6.17
N LEU A 779 -27.28 1.78 -5.91
CA LEU A 779 -26.87 3.17 -5.73
C LEU A 779 -27.02 3.94 -7.04
N GLN A 780 -27.56 5.17 -6.97
CA GLN A 780 -27.87 5.99 -8.16
C GLN A 780 -26.69 6.10 -9.12
N ARG A 781 -25.50 6.45 -8.61
CA ARG A 781 -24.27 6.54 -9.39
C ARG A 781 -23.85 5.22 -10.03
N TYR A 782 -24.13 4.10 -9.36
CA TYR A 782 -23.83 2.77 -9.86
C TYR A 782 -24.91 2.24 -10.81
N GLN A 783 -26.04 2.94 -11.00
CA GLN A 783 -27.01 2.62 -12.04
C GLN A 783 -26.62 3.21 -13.42
N ASP A 784 -25.76 4.24 -13.44
CA ASP A 784 -25.26 4.81 -14.69
C ASP A 784 -24.36 3.81 -15.45
N ALA A 785 -24.70 3.57 -16.72
CA ALA A 785 -24.00 2.59 -17.55
C ALA A 785 -22.55 3.00 -17.87
N SER A 786 -22.28 4.31 -17.99
CA SER A 786 -20.93 4.82 -18.25
C SER A 786 -20.04 4.65 -17.02
N PHE A 787 -20.59 4.93 -15.84
CA PHE A 787 -19.92 4.74 -14.57
C PHE A 787 -19.65 3.26 -14.29
N LYS A 788 -20.63 2.35 -14.49
CA LYS A 788 -20.39 0.90 -14.39
C LYS A 788 -19.22 0.45 -15.26
N LYS A 789 -19.22 0.88 -16.53
CA LYS A 789 -18.15 0.55 -17.48
C LYS A 789 -16.79 1.09 -17.02
N PHE A 790 -16.76 2.30 -16.46
CA PHE A 790 -15.54 2.88 -15.89
C PHE A 790 -15.05 2.11 -14.66
N VAL A 791 -15.94 1.67 -13.77
CA VAL A 791 -15.59 0.81 -12.64
C VAL A 791 -14.98 -0.50 -13.13
N GLU A 792 -15.63 -1.16 -14.08
CA GLU A 792 -15.15 -2.43 -14.66
C GLU A 792 -13.78 -2.26 -15.32
N GLN A 793 -13.59 -1.19 -16.08
CA GLN A 793 -12.31 -0.86 -16.71
C GLN A 793 -11.23 -0.53 -15.68
N THR A 794 -11.56 0.24 -14.64
CA THR A 794 -10.62 0.58 -13.55
C THR A 794 -10.17 -0.68 -12.81
N ILE A 795 -11.10 -1.59 -12.48
CA ILE A 795 -10.78 -2.88 -11.87
C ILE A 795 -9.85 -3.67 -12.79
N GLN A 796 -10.13 -3.71 -14.10
CA GLN A 796 -9.31 -4.44 -15.06
C GLN A 796 -7.90 -3.85 -15.23
N GLU A 797 -7.77 -2.53 -15.29
CA GLU A 797 -6.49 -1.83 -15.46
C GLU A 797 -5.60 -1.93 -14.23
N GLU A 798 -6.19 -1.87 -13.03
CA GLU A 798 -5.45 -1.92 -11.78
C GLU A 798 -5.14 -3.35 -11.31
N THR A 799 -5.90 -4.35 -11.76
CA THR A 799 -5.68 -5.76 -11.39
C THR A 799 -4.43 -6.32 -12.09
N PRO A 800 -3.47 -6.94 -11.36
CA PRO A 800 -2.31 -7.58 -11.96
C PRO A 800 -2.66 -8.62 -13.03
N VAL A 801 -1.90 -8.65 -14.13
CA VAL A 801 -2.21 -9.45 -15.33
C VAL A 801 -2.36 -10.96 -15.10
N HIS A 802 -1.70 -11.51 -14.08
CA HIS A 802 -1.76 -12.94 -13.76
C HIS A 802 -3.00 -13.30 -12.92
N LEU A 803 -3.70 -12.31 -12.38
CA LEU A 803 -4.95 -12.48 -11.65
C LEU A 803 -6.14 -12.35 -12.60
N ARG A 804 -7.19 -13.14 -12.33
CA ARG A 804 -8.43 -13.13 -13.08
C ARG A 804 -9.53 -12.47 -12.24
N PRO A 805 -9.86 -11.19 -12.49
CA PRO A 805 -10.97 -10.54 -11.81
C PRO A 805 -12.31 -11.01 -12.40
N SER A 806 -13.28 -11.22 -11.52
CA SER A 806 -14.70 -11.39 -11.83
C SER A 806 -15.47 -10.29 -11.10
N ILE A 807 -16.52 -9.76 -11.72
CA ILE A 807 -17.27 -8.62 -11.20
C ILE A 807 -18.72 -9.04 -11.06
N LYS A 808 -19.32 -8.78 -9.90
CA LYS A 808 -20.73 -9.07 -9.61
C LYS A 808 -21.41 -7.84 -9.04
N TRP A 809 -22.46 -7.40 -9.72
CA TRP A 809 -23.34 -6.34 -9.27
C TRP A 809 -24.50 -6.97 -8.50
N LEU A 810 -24.59 -6.71 -7.20
CA LEU A 810 -25.58 -7.31 -6.30
C LEU A 810 -26.67 -6.31 -5.94
N GLN A 811 -27.93 -6.74 -5.93
CA GLN A 811 -29.02 -5.94 -5.38
C GLN A 811 -28.91 -5.80 -3.86
N LYS A 812 -29.68 -4.90 -3.25
CA LYS A 812 -29.52 -4.53 -1.84
C LYS A 812 -29.67 -5.73 -0.89
N GLU A 813 -30.71 -6.54 -1.12
CA GLU A 813 -30.99 -7.73 -0.34
C GLU A 813 -29.90 -8.79 -0.50
N GLU A 814 -29.39 -8.99 -1.71
CA GLU A 814 -28.30 -9.92 -2.00
C GLU A 814 -26.98 -9.47 -1.36
N MET A 815 -26.68 -8.17 -1.41
CA MET A 815 -25.50 -7.62 -0.75
C MET A 815 -25.58 -7.79 0.75
N LEU A 816 -26.75 -7.57 1.38
CA LEU A 816 -26.93 -7.78 2.81
C LEU A 816 -26.63 -9.24 3.22
N GLN A 817 -27.11 -10.21 2.44
CA GLN A 817 -26.81 -11.62 2.73
C GLN A 817 -25.33 -11.97 2.45
N PHE A 818 -24.75 -11.39 1.40
CA PHE A 818 -23.32 -11.53 1.10
C PHE A 818 -22.46 -10.97 2.25
N ASP A 819 -22.77 -9.78 2.75
CA ASP A 819 -22.03 -9.12 3.84
C ASP A 819 -22.00 -10.01 5.08
N GLN A 820 -23.15 -10.60 5.44
CA GLN A 820 -23.25 -11.55 6.55
C GLN A 820 -22.40 -12.81 6.32
N ALA A 821 -22.50 -13.41 5.12
CA ALA A 821 -21.71 -14.59 4.77
C ALA A 821 -20.19 -14.29 4.73
N PHE A 822 -19.82 -13.10 4.26
CA PHE A 822 -18.43 -12.66 4.18
C PHE A 822 -17.86 -12.36 5.57
N HIS A 823 -18.62 -11.65 6.42
CA HIS A 823 -18.26 -11.43 7.82
C HIS A 823 -18.04 -12.77 8.55
N ALA A 824 -18.97 -13.71 8.41
CA ALA A 824 -18.86 -15.05 9.01
C ALA A 824 -17.62 -15.80 8.49
N PHE A 825 -17.37 -15.77 7.18
CA PHE A 825 -16.18 -16.38 6.58
C PHE A 825 -14.88 -15.78 7.14
N LEU A 826 -14.76 -14.45 7.16
CA LEU A 826 -13.58 -13.77 7.68
C LEU A 826 -13.37 -14.08 9.17
N SER A 827 -14.45 -14.17 9.96
CA SER A 827 -14.39 -14.55 11.38
C SER A 827 -13.82 -15.95 11.61
N GLN A 828 -13.91 -16.85 10.63
CA GLN A 828 -13.40 -18.23 10.74
C GLN A 828 -11.92 -18.35 10.38
N ILE A 829 -11.40 -17.43 9.55
CA ILE A 829 -10.00 -17.49 9.07
C ILE A 829 -9.07 -16.52 9.80
N ASN A 830 -9.60 -15.49 10.46
CA ASN A 830 -8.89 -14.69 11.47
C ASN A 830 -8.84 -15.43 12.79
#